data_AF-A0A354HDZ9-F1
#
_entry.id   AF-A0A354HDZ9-F1
#
_cell.length_a   1.000
_cell.length_b   1.000
_cell.length_c   1.000
_cell.angle_alpha   90.00
_cell.angle_beta   90.00
_cell.angle_gamma   90.00
#
_symmetry.space_group_name_H-M   'P 1'
#
loop_
_entity.id
_entity.type
_entity.pdbx_description
1 polymer ?
#
loop_
_entity_poly.entity_id
_entity_poly.type
_entity_poly.pdbx_seq_one_letter_code
_entity_poly.pdbx_strand_id
1 'polypeptide(L)'
;MNPGESHYALVAVEKTAFAFDSLFTYEIPAGTDIKAGMRVIVPFGRADKHRIGVVFAVTDEKPVKAVKQIFAAADDGSYLSPEMLSIAEYMRESTLCTYYDAVRTMLSPGLAVYINEKHTVNISAARLAQADGELSEDERELVDRAEKCANDKELEELLGSPENASAVKLLAEKHIILIHESVKRRVGDETEKTVTLIGVPEDARLSPKQKAVCDMLEENGAASVKELCYLCGVTASVVKRLAEKEIIEITETEVSRAGTENAEVTEKLSDIVFSPLQQKTYDGLRELMDSGEPKCALLHGITGSGKTSVFIKLIEHCADIGKTAILLVPEIALTPQTVGKFRNLFGSKVAIIHSSLSLGQRADEFKRIRSGKARIVIGTRSAVFAPVDNIGIIVIDEEGEHTYKSEMSPRYHARDIAKQRCFRHKALLLLASATPSFDSYHNALIGKYSLFEMNERYSKAVLPDVKMIDMRVEAERGNRGNFSDELLCELKYNLENKEQSMLLLNRRGYHTYVNCISCGTVEECPNCSIPLTYHKVNGSLICHYCGFRKPMPTACEKCGSRFIYSSGTGTQRIEDEIREYFPSARVLRMDADTTMSKYSYEKRFAEFANNEYDIMVGTQMIAKGLNFENVTLVGVLLID
;
A
#
# COMPACT_ATOMS: atom_id res chain seq x y z
N MET A 1 -48.87 -0.28 1.99
CA MET A 1 -47.52 0.12 2.41
C MET A 1 -46.86 -1.13 2.96
N ASN A 2 -45.91 -1.69 2.22
CA ASN A 2 -45.16 -2.85 2.69
C ASN A 2 -44.17 -2.37 3.76
N PRO A 3 -44.23 -2.91 4.99
CA PRO A 3 -43.26 -2.57 6.02
C PRO A 3 -41.96 -3.30 5.71
N GLY A 4 -40.95 -2.60 5.17
CA GLY A 4 -39.62 -3.17 4.94
C GLY A 4 -38.72 -2.47 3.93
N GLU A 5 -39.20 -1.51 3.15
CA GLU A 5 -38.34 -0.77 2.20
C GLU A 5 -37.80 0.51 2.85
N SER A 6 -36.52 0.49 3.26
CA SER A 6 -35.84 1.70 3.72
C SER A 6 -35.88 2.78 2.63
N HIS A 7 -36.39 3.97 2.97
CA HIS A 7 -36.62 5.03 1.97
C HIS A 7 -35.42 5.98 1.76
N TYR A 8 -34.48 6.05 2.70
CA TYR A 8 -33.38 7.01 2.67
C TYR A 8 -32.03 6.35 2.96
N ALA A 9 -30.97 6.96 2.44
CA ALA A 9 -29.58 6.57 2.68
C ALA A 9 -28.77 7.74 3.26
N LEU A 10 -27.91 7.44 4.21
CA LEU A 10 -26.88 8.35 4.71
C LEU A 10 -25.59 8.11 3.94
N VAL A 11 -25.13 9.10 3.19
CA VAL A 11 -24.06 8.95 2.19
C VAL A 11 -22.90 9.89 2.49
N ALA A 12 -21.69 9.33 2.58
CA ALA A 12 -20.45 10.11 2.57
C ALA A 12 -20.06 10.40 1.12
N VAL A 13 -19.98 11.68 0.74
CA VAL A 13 -19.78 12.11 -0.65
C VAL A 13 -18.33 12.52 -0.89
N GLU A 14 -17.79 12.21 -2.07
CA GLU A 14 -16.42 12.59 -2.40
C GLU A 14 -16.21 14.10 -2.55
N LYS A 15 -14.96 14.53 -2.31
CA LYS A 15 -14.52 15.92 -2.46
C LYS A 15 -15.38 16.92 -1.67
N THR A 16 -15.93 16.48 -0.53
CA THR A 16 -16.51 17.36 0.48
C THR A 16 -15.40 18.14 1.15
N ALA A 17 -15.61 19.43 1.40
CA ALA A 17 -14.64 20.17 2.20
C ALA A 17 -14.83 19.76 3.66
N PHE A 18 -13.72 19.59 4.38
CA PHE A 18 -13.74 19.15 5.78
C PHE A 18 -14.67 20.00 6.67
N ALA A 19 -14.75 21.31 6.43
CA ALA A 19 -15.57 22.25 7.22
C ALA A 19 -17.07 21.95 7.23
N PHE A 20 -17.60 21.21 6.24
CA PHE A 20 -19.02 20.83 6.17
C PHE A 20 -19.20 19.33 5.92
N ASP A 21 -18.16 18.53 6.21
CA ASP A 21 -18.20 17.09 6.03
C ASP A 21 -19.17 16.43 7.01
N SER A 22 -20.18 15.77 6.45
CA SER A 22 -21.24 15.07 7.16
C SER A 22 -21.75 13.92 6.31
N LEU A 23 -22.56 13.04 6.90
CA LEU A 23 -23.34 12.08 6.13
C LEU A 23 -24.56 12.81 5.55
N PHE A 24 -24.66 12.86 4.23
CA PHE A 24 -25.75 13.53 3.52
C PHE A 24 -26.89 12.56 3.28
N THR A 25 -28.13 12.98 3.56
CA THR A 25 -29.31 12.15 3.35
C THR A 25 -29.79 12.23 1.90
N TYR A 26 -30.02 11.08 1.28
CA TYR A 26 -30.59 10.93 -0.06
C TYR A 26 -31.79 9.99 -0.04
N GLU A 27 -32.74 10.21 -0.93
CA GLU A 27 -33.85 9.28 -1.18
C GLU A 27 -33.38 8.11 -2.04
N ILE A 28 -33.80 6.89 -1.68
CA ILE A 28 -33.52 5.66 -2.42
C ILE A 28 -34.60 5.48 -3.50
N PRO A 29 -34.24 5.38 -4.80
CA PRO A 29 -35.22 5.08 -5.85
C PRO A 29 -35.95 3.77 -5.62
N ALA A 30 -37.27 3.76 -5.87
CA ALA A 30 -38.07 2.55 -5.78
C ALA A 30 -37.53 1.44 -6.71
N GLY A 31 -37.46 0.21 -6.21
CA GLY A 31 -36.94 -0.94 -6.96
C GLY A 31 -35.41 -1.04 -7.02
N THR A 32 -34.66 -0.20 -6.28
CA THR A 32 -33.21 -0.32 -6.15
C THR A 32 -32.82 -0.97 -4.83
N ASP A 33 -31.86 -1.91 -4.87
CA ASP A 33 -31.33 -2.58 -3.68
C ASP A 33 -30.07 -1.86 -3.18
N ILE A 34 -30.25 -0.70 -2.54
CA ILE A 34 -29.16 0.09 -1.96
C ILE A 34 -28.95 -0.31 -0.50
N LYS A 35 -27.71 -0.70 -0.16
CA LYS A 35 -27.31 -1.14 1.19
C LYS A 35 -26.11 -0.36 1.70
N ALA A 36 -25.93 -0.36 3.02
CA ALA A 36 -24.71 0.14 3.65
C ALA A 36 -23.46 -0.55 3.08
N GLY A 37 -22.41 0.23 2.85
CA GLY A 37 -21.14 -0.18 2.28
C GLY A 37 -21.10 -0.24 0.75
N MET A 38 -22.19 0.13 0.07
CA MET A 38 -22.22 0.29 -1.38
C MET A 38 -21.75 1.68 -1.80
N ARG A 39 -21.07 1.76 -2.95
CA ARG A 39 -20.85 3.02 -3.65
C ARG A 39 -22.08 3.39 -4.46
N VAL A 40 -22.38 4.69 -4.47
CA VAL A 40 -23.52 5.27 -5.19
C VAL A 40 -23.09 6.53 -5.93
N ILE A 41 -23.80 6.86 -7.01
CA ILE A 41 -23.72 8.18 -7.63
C ILE A 41 -24.81 9.04 -7.04
N VAL A 42 -24.44 10.24 -6.60
CA VAL A 42 -25.37 11.20 -6.04
C VAL A 42 -25.13 12.60 -6.61
N PRO A 43 -26.19 13.38 -6.88
CA PRO A 43 -26.05 14.79 -7.22
C PRO A 43 -25.62 15.58 -5.98
N PHE A 44 -24.64 16.47 -6.10
CA PHE A 44 -24.07 17.20 -4.95
C PHE A 44 -23.85 18.69 -5.20
N GLY A 45 -24.15 19.50 -4.17
CA GLY A 45 -24.02 20.97 -4.22
C GLY A 45 -25.12 21.66 -5.03
N ARG A 46 -24.94 22.96 -5.31
CA ARG A 46 -25.90 23.78 -6.07
C ARG A 46 -25.90 23.50 -7.58
N ALA A 47 -24.78 22.99 -8.10
CA ALA A 47 -24.61 22.69 -9.51
C ALA A 47 -25.11 21.28 -9.89
N ASP A 48 -25.70 20.54 -8.94
CA ASP A 48 -26.19 19.17 -9.12
C ASP A 48 -25.20 18.19 -9.77
N LYS A 49 -23.89 18.49 -9.66
CA LYS A 49 -22.87 17.65 -10.26
C LYS A 49 -22.85 16.29 -9.57
N HIS A 50 -22.92 15.24 -10.37
CA HIS A 50 -22.81 13.88 -9.88
C HIS A 50 -21.42 13.60 -9.29
N ARG A 51 -21.44 12.89 -8.17
CA ARG A 51 -20.27 12.51 -7.39
C ARG A 51 -20.43 11.10 -6.88
N ILE A 52 -19.31 10.44 -6.65
CA ILE A 52 -19.29 9.15 -5.99
C ILE A 52 -19.49 9.38 -4.49
N GLY A 53 -20.39 8.60 -3.89
CA GLY A 53 -20.55 8.51 -2.45
C GLY A 53 -20.52 7.07 -1.98
N VAL A 54 -20.40 6.87 -0.67
CA VAL A 54 -20.50 5.57 0.00
C VAL A 54 -21.63 5.63 1.00
N VAL A 55 -22.54 4.65 0.94
CA VAL A 55 -23.65 4.54 1.88
C VAL A 55 -23.14 4.04 3.23
N PHE A 56 -23.34 4.81 4.29
CA PHE A 56 -23.01 4.41 5.67
C PHE A 56 -24.17 3.69 6.35
N ALA A 57 -25.40 4.13 6.11
CA ALA A 57 -26.59 3.53 6.66
C ALA A 57 -27.79 3.77 5.74
N VAL A 58 -28.78 2.89 5.85
CA VAL A 58 -30.12 3.09 5.29
C VAL A 58 -31.10 3.33 6.43
N THR A 59 -32.08 4.19 6.23
CA THR A 59 -33.00 4.65 7.27
C THR A 59 -34.39 4.97 6.71
N ASP A 60 -35.40 4.82 7.56
CA ASP A 60 -36.78 5.24 7.32
C ASP A 60 -37.11 6.61 7.93
N GLU A 61 -36.14 7.22 8.62
CA GLU A 61 -36.31 8.53 9.20
C GLU A 61 -36.50 9.58 8.11
N LYS A 62 -37.69 10.19 8.09
CA LYS A 62 -37.99 11.25 7.13
C LYS A 62 -37.10 12.46 7.38
N PRO A 63 -36.42 12.98 6.34
CA PRO A 63 -35.55 14.13 6.49
C PRO A 63 -36.38 15.39 6.79
N VAL A 64 -35.78 16.28 7.58
CA VAL A 64 -36.41 17.56 7.98
C VAL A 64 -36.59 18.51 6.78
N LYS A 65 -35.81 18.32 5.71
CA LYS A 65 -35.83 19.11 4.48
C LYS A 65 -35.98 18.19 3.27
N ALA A 66 -36.40 18.76 2.14
CA ALA A 66 -36.37 18.06 0.86
C ALA A 66 -34.95 17.57 0.57
N VAL A 67 -34.84 16.30 0.20
CA VAL A 67 -33.59 15.65 -0.16
C VAL A 67 -33.58 15.35 -1.66
N LYS A 68 -32.38 15.17 -2.21
CA LYS A 68 -32.20 14.70 -3.57
C LYS A 68 -32.27 13.17 -3.59
N GLN A 69 -32.52 12.60 -4.76
CA GLN A 69 -32.53 11.17 -4.95
C GLN A 69 -31.13 10.65 -5.32
N ILE A 70 -30.81 9.41 -4.96
CA ILE A 70 -29.65 8.69 -5.48
C ILE A 70 -29.82 8.50 -6.99
N PHE A 71 -28.80 8.83 -7.77
CA PHE A 71 -28.86 8.70 -9.23
C PHE A 71 -28.72 7.23 -9.66
N ALA A 72 -27.72 6.53 -9.14
CA ALA A 72 -27.49 5.12 -9.45
C ALA A 72 -26.62 4.42 -8.38
N ALA A 73 -26.73 3.09 -8.29
CA ALA A 73 -25.72 2.27 -7.63
C ALA A 73 -24.45 2.21 -8.50
N ALA A 74 -23.27 2.35 -7.88
CA ALA A 74 -21.98 2.16 -8.57
C ALA A 74 -21.42 0.75 -8.35
N ASP A 75 -22.00 -0.01 -7.43
CA ASP A 75 -21.62 -1.36 -7.06
C ASP A 75 -22.78 -2.34 -7.25
N ASP A 76 -22.44 -3.60 -7.50
CA ASP A 76 -23.32 -4.76 -7.55
C ASP A 76 -23.64 -5.37 -6.17
N GLY A 77 -23.00 -4.86 -5.12
CA GLY A 77 -23.22 -5.27 -3.73
C GLY A 77 -22.39 -4.47 -2.75
N SER A 78 -22.43 -4.81 -1.46
CA SER A 78 -21.68 -4.07 -0.42
C SER A 78 -20.20 -4.43 -0.43
N TYR A 79 -19.33 -3.45 -0.70
CA TYR A 79 -17.87 -3.62 -0.70
C TYR A 79 -17.21 -3.32 0.65
N LEU A 80 -17.93 -2.63 1.55
CA LEU A 80 -17.47 -2.31 2.89
C LEU A 80 -18.39 -2.94 3.93
N SER A 81 -17.83 -3.76 4.81
CA SER A 81 -18.60 -4.36 5.90
C SER A 81 -19.01 -3.29 6.93
N PRO A 82 -20.01 -3.58 7.79
CA PRO A 82 -20.35 -2.69 8.91
C PRO A 82 -19.17 -2.40 9.84
N GLU A 83 -18.23 -3.35 9.99
CA GLU A 83 -16.95 -3.13 10.68
C GLU A 83 -16.16 -2.01 10.01
N MET A 84 -15.98 -2.06 8.69
CA MET A 84 -15.20 -1.07 7.95
C MET A 84 -15.83 0.33 8.03
N LEU A 85 -17.15 0.43 8.01
CA LEU A 85 -17.85 1.71 8.19
C LEU A 85 -17.62 2.29 9.60
N SER A 86 -17.66 1.46 10.64
CA SER A 86 -17.33 1.88 12.01
C SER A 86 -15.86 2.29 12.15
N ILE A 87 -14.93 1.59 11.48
CA ILE A 87 -13.52 2.00 11.41
C ILE A 87 -13.39 3.36 10.68
N ALA A 88 -14.22 3.63 9.67
CA ALA A 88 -14.17 4.90 8.95
C ALA A 88 -14.60 6.07 9.84
N GLU A 89 -15.60 5.88 10.70
CA GLU A 89 -15.99 6.82 11.75
C GLU A 89 -14.84 7.07 12.73
N TYR A 90 -14.23 6.00 13.25
CA TYR A 90 -13.06 6.09 14.13
C TYR A 90 -11.90 6.85 13.47
N MET A 91 -11.64 6.60 12.18
CA MET A 91 -10.59 7.29 11.43
C MET A 91 -10.88 8.78 11.23
N ARG A 92 -12.13 9.13 10.96
CA ARG A 92 -12.56 10.54 10.87
C ARG A 92 -12.27 11.27 12.18
N GLU A 93 -12.66 10.69 13.31
CA GLU A 93 -12.46 11.30 14.62
C GLU A 93 -10.98 11.36 15.04
N SER A 94 -10.24 10.28 14.82
CA SER A 94 -8.83 10.18 15.26
C SER A 94 -7.83 10.88 14.34
N THR A 95 -8.18 11.12 13.06
CA THR A 95 -7.25 11.71 12.08
C THR A 95 -7.72 13.01 11.47
N LEU A 96 -8.93 13.48 11.80
CA LEU A 96 -9.55 14.69 11.25
C LEU A 96 -9.59 14.67 9.70
N CYS A 97 -9.85 13.50 9.12
CA CYS A 97 -10.14 13.35 7.68
C CYS A 97 -11.65 13.46 7.41
N THR A 98 -12.05 13.49 6.14
CA THR A 98 -13.48 13.37 5.78
C THR A 98 -13.96 11.91 5.90
N TYR A 99 -15.28 11.71 6.00
CA TYR A 99 -15.88 10.37 5.90
C TYR A 99 -15.47 9.65 4.62
N TYR A 100 -15.47 10.37 3.49
CA TYR A 100 -15.11 9.78 2.20
C TYR A 100 -13.62 9.41 2.13
N ASP A 101 -12.71 10.25 2.66
CA ASP A 101 -11.29 9.92 2.72
C ASP A 101 -11.02 8.64 3.53
N ALA A 102 -11.77 8.45 4.62
CA ALA A 102 -11.68 7.25 5.45
C ALA A 102 -12.12 5.99 4.70
N VAL A 103 -13.30 5.97 4.08
CA VAL A 103 -13.77 4.80 3.32
C VAL A 103 -12.94 4.55 2.05
N ARG A 104 -12.47 5.61 1.39
CA ARG A 104 -11.62 5.50 0.21
C ARG A 104 -10.32 4.74 0.50
N THR A 105 -9.76 4.85 1.71
CA THR A 105 -8.53 4.11 2.05
C THR A 105 -8.75 2.61 2.23
N MET A 106 -10.00 2.17 2.42
CA MET A 106 -10.37 0.76 2.64
C MET A 106 -10.74 0.07 1.33
N LEU A 107 -11.13 0.85 0.32
CA LEU A 107 -11.45 0.35 -1.01
C LEU A 107 -10.16 0.10 -1.80
N SER A 108 -10.09 -1.04 -2.50
CA SER A 108 -8.96 -1.33 -3.39
C SER A 108 -8.90 -0.29 -4.51
N PRO A 109 -7.74 0.35 -4.76
CA PRO A 109 -7.58 1.25 -5.90
C PRO A 109 -7.84 0.58 -7.26
N GLY A 110 -7.68 -0.76 -7.33
CA GLY A 110 -8.02 -1.55 -8.51
C GLY A 110 -9.53 -1.60 -8.81
N LEU A 111 -10.35 -1.40 -7.79
CA LEU A 111 -11.80 -1.34 -7.90
C LEU A 111 -12.31 0.09 -8.02
N ALA A 112 -11.44 1.10 -8.10
CA ALA A 112 -11.85 2.50 -8.17
C ALA A 112 -12.79 2.72 -9.37
N VAL A 113 -13.90 3.39 -9.11
CA VAL A 113 -14.88 3.78 -10.12
C VAL A 113 -14.74 5.25 -10.42
N TYR A 114 -15.11 5.65 -11.63
CA TYR A 114 -15.21 7.03 -12.05
C TYR A 114 -16.48 7.24 -12.88
N ILE A 115 -16.97 8.47 -12.87
CA ILE A 115 -18.11 8.88 -13.68
C ILE A 115 -17.57 9.23 -15.06
N ASN A 116 -18.06 8.53 -16.08
CA ASN A 116 -17.77 8.79 -17.48
C ASN A 116 -18.96 9.54 -18.10
N GLU A 117 -18.76 10.82 -18.38
CA GLU A 117 -19.70 11.67 -19.11
C GLU A 117 -19.55 11.39 -20.61
N LYS A 118 -20.61 10.90 -21.25
CA LYS A 118 -20.73 10.81 -22.71
C LYS A 118 -21.69 11.88 -23.20
N HIS A 119 -21.31 12.62 -24.21
CA HIS A 119 -22.18 13.63 -24.83
C HIS A 119 -22.78 13.08 -26.12
N THR A 120 -24.08 13.20 -26.29
CA THR A 120 -24.77 12.97 -27.56
C THR A 120 -25.51 14.23 -27.97
N VAL A 121 -25.71 14.42 -29.27
CA VAL A 121 -26.48 15.55 -29.79
C VAL A 121 -27.89 15.09 -30.10
N ASN A 122 -28.88 15.76 -29.51
CA ASN A 122 -30.27 15.62 -29.88
C ASN A 122 -30.54 16.45 -31.15
N ILE A 123 -30.35 15.81 -32.30
CA ILE A 123 -30.50 16.43 -33.63
C ILE A 123 -31.89 17.05 -33.81
N SER A 124 -32.95 16.43 -33.28
CA SER A 124 -34.30 17.00 -33.36
C SER A 124 -34.42 18.31 -32.58
N ALA A 125 -33.90 18.36 -31.34
CA ALA A 125 -33.92 19.56 -30.53
C ALA A 125 -33.04 20.67 -31.12
N ALA A 126 -31.86 20.30 -31.63
CA ALA A 126 -30.95 21.21 -32.34
C ALA A 126 -31.65 21.94 -33.50
N ARG A 127 -32.31 21.17 -34.38
CA ARG A 127 -32.99 21.71 -35.57
C ARG A 127 -34.16 22.62 -35.23
N LEU A 128 -34.93 22.29 -34.18
CA LEU A 128 -36.01 23.12 -33.68
C LEU A 128 -35.47 24.45 -33.14
N ALA A 129 -34.50 24.40 -32.23
CA ALA A 129 -33.89 25.61 -31.66
C ALA A 129 -33.20 26.50 -32.71
N GLN A 130 -32.65 25.90 -33.77
CA GLN A 130 -32.08 26.64 -34.90
C GLN A 130 -33.16 27.34 -35.74
N ALA A 131 -34.29 26.67 -35.99
CA ALA A 131 -35.43 27.22 -36.72
C ALA A 131 -36.13 28.36 -35.95
N ASP A 132 -36.20 28.24 -34.62
CA ASP A 132 -36.79 29.25 -33.72
C ASP A 132 -35.83 30.41 -33.41
N GLY A 133 -34.58 30.36 -33.90
CA GLY A 133 -33.60 31.41 -33.73
C GLY A 133 -32.97 31.49 -32.33
N GLU A 134 -33.13 30.44 -31.51
CA GLU A 134 -32.71 30.40 -30.10
C GLU A 134 -31.22 30.11 -29.90
N LEU A 135 -30.51 29.76 -30.97
CA LEU A 135 -29.06 29.47 -30.95
C LEU A 135 -28.23 30.67 -31.37
N SER A 136 -27.17 30.97 -30.61
CA SER A 136 -26.12 31.94 -30.99
C SER A 136 -25.28 31.43 -32.17
N GLU A 137 -24.46 32.28 -32.80
CA GLU A 137 -23.56 31.84 -33.88
C GLU A 137 -22.61 30.74 -33.41
N ASP A 138 -21.98 30.90 -32.24
CA ASP A 138 -21.07 29.91 -31.66
C ASP A 138 -21.77 28.57 -31.36
N GLU A 139 -23.00 28.61 -30.84
CA GLU A 139 -23.80 27.42 -30.56
C GLU A 139 -24.20 26.68 -31.84
N ARG A 140 -24.58 27.42 -32.90
CA ARG A 140 -24.92 26.84 -34.22
C ARG A 140 -23.71 26.18 -34.85
N GLU A 141 -22.56 26.86 -34.84
CA GLU A 141 -21.33 26.31 -35.40
C GLU A 141 -20.92 25.01 -34.69
N LEU A 142 -21.03 24.98 -33.36
CA LEU A 142 -20.70 23.79 -32.58
C LEU A 142 -21.64 22.61 -32.87
N VAL A 143 -22.95 22.87 -32.98
CA VAL A 143 -23.94 21.84 -33.35
C VAL A 143 -23.67 21.31 -34.76
N ASP A 144 -23.42 22.18 -35.74
CA ASP A 144 -23.11 21.80 -37.12
C ASP A 144 -21.83 20.94 -37.23
N ARG A 145 -20.82 21.25 -36.41
CA ARG A 145 -19.59 20.46 -36.34
C ARG A 145 -19.83 19.11 -35.66
N ALA A 146 -20.63 19.10 -34.60
CA ALA A 146 -20.96 17.89 -33.86
C ALA A 146 -21.80 16.90 -34.69
N GLU A 147 -22.72 17.38 -35.55
CA GLU A 147 -23.47 16.54 -36.50
C GLU A 147 -22.58 15.87 -37.56
N LYS A 148 -21.42 16.47 -37.87
CA LYS A 148 -20.50 15.99 -38.91
C LYS A 148 -19.41 15.03 -38.40
N CYS A 149 -19.34 14.78 -37.09
CA CYS A 149 -18.38 13.84 -36.51
C CYS A 149 -18.63 12.41 -37.02
N ALA A 150 -17.57 11.72 -37.43
CA ALA A 150 -17.67 10.38 -38.03
C ALA A 150 -17.87 9.27 -36.98
N ASN A 151 -17.54 9.53 -35.71
CA ASN A 151 -17.65 8.58 -34.61
C ASN A 151 -17.72 9.29 -33.23
N ASP A 152 -18.12 8.54 -32.20
CA ASP A 152 -18.22 9.02 -30.80
C ASP A 152 -16.94 9.69 -30.28
N LYS A 153 -15.76 9.23 -30.71
CA LYS A 153 -14.48 9.74 -30.21
C LYS A 153 -14.20 11.16 -30.71
N GLU A 154 -14.46 11.41 -31.99
CA GLU A 154 -14.32 12.74 -32.61
C GLU A 154 -15.31 13.74 -32.00
N LEU A 155 -16.53 13.28 -31.69
CA LEU A 155 -17.54 14.07 -30.99
C LEU A 155 -17.11 14.41 -29.55
N GLU A 156 -16.57 13.44 -28.81
CA GLU A 156 -16.05 13.67 -27.45
C GLU A 156 -14.86 14.65 -27.44
N GLU A 157 -13.94 14.56 -28.40
CA GLU A 157 -12.81 15.49 -28.52
C GLU A 157 -13.27 16.92 -28.84
N LEU A 158 -14.26 17.07 -29.72
CA LEU A 158 -14.86 18.36 -30.07
C LEU A 158 -15.55 19.01 -28.87
N LEU A 159 -16.42 18.27 -28.19
CA LEU A 159 -17.19 18.78 -27.05
C LEU A 159 -16.35 18.92 -25.77
N GLY A 160 -15.24 18.20 -25.67
CA GLY A 160 -14.30 18.25 -24.55
C GLY A 160 -13.26 19.39 -24.62
N SER A 161 -13.21 20.14 -25.72
CA SER A 161 -12.26 21.25 -25.87
C SER A 161 -12.58 22.40 -24.89
N PRO A 162 -11.57 22.98 -24.19
CA PRO A 162 -11.77 24.12 -23.29
C PRO A 162 -12.43 25.32 -23.98
N GLU A 163 -12.20 25.49 -25.28
CA GLU A 163 -12.75 26.55 -26.12
C GLU A 163 -14.27 26.44 -26.26
N ASN A 164 -14.81 25.22 -26.26
CA ASN A 164 -16.23 24.94 -26.46
C ASN A 164 -17.00 24.80 -25.14
N ALA A 165 -16.33 24.85 -23.98
CA ALA A 165 -16.93 24.51 -22.69
C ALA A 165 -18.14 25.39 -22.32
N SER A 166 -18.14 26.67 -22.68
CA SER A 166 -19.27 27.58 -22.44
C SER A 166 -20.49 27.24 -23.31
N ALA A 167 -20.27 27.03 -24.61
CA ALA A 167 -21.32 26.67 -25.57
C ALA A 167 -21.91 25.30 -25.27
N VAL A 168 -21.07 24.31 -24.91
CA VAL A 168 -21.54 22.98 -24.49
C VAL A 168 -22.46 23.07 -23.28
N LYS A 169 -22.12 23.91 -22.30
CA LYS A 169 -22.94 24.10 -21.11
C LYS A 169 -24.32 24.70 -21.45
N LEU A 170 -24.36 25.73 -22.28
CA LEU A 170 -25.62 26.37 -22.70
C LEU A 170 -26.48 25.43 -23.56
N LEU A 171 -25.87 24.67 -24.48
CA LEU A 171 -26.56 23.68 -25.29
C LEU A 171 -27.09 22.50 -24.45
N ALA A 172 -26.42 22.15 -23.35
CA ALA A 172 -26.92 21.17 -22.39
C ALA A 172 -28.13 21.70 -21.61
N GLU A 173 -28.12 22.98 -21.21
CA GLU A 173 -29.29 23.65 -20.59
C GLU A 173 -30.50 23.71 -21.55
N LYS A 174 -30.26 23.78 -22.86
CA LYS A 174 -31.28 23.74 -23.92
C LYS A 174 -31.70 22.31 -24.34
N HIS A 175 -31.19 21.26 -23.67
CA HIS A 175 -31.43 19.84 -24.01
C HIS A 175 -31.00 19.43 -25.44
N ILE A 176 -30.10 20.19 -26.06
CA ILE A 176 -29.55 19.91 -27.39
C ILE A 176 -28.36 18.97 -27.27
N ILE A 177 -27.51 19.18 -26.26
CA ILE A 177 -26.50 18.20 -25.86
C ILE A 177 -27.08 17.40 -24.70
N LEU A 178 -27.21 16.09 -24.88
CA LEU A 178 -27.59 15.17 -23.84
C LEU A 178 -26.33 14.58 -23.22
N ILE A 179 -26.20 14.73 -21.90
CA ILE A 179 -25.10 14.16 -21.13
C ILE A 179 -25.58 12.83 -20.55
N HIS A 180 -25.01 11.74 -21.07
CA HIS A 180 -25.21 10.41 -20.54
C HIS A 180 -24.06 10.07 -19.61
N GLU A 181 -24.35 9.93 -18.32
CA GLU A 181 -23.36 9.51 -17.35
C GLU A 181 -23.40 7.99 -17.15
N SER A 182 -22.22 7.37 -17.13
CA SER A 182 -22.06 5.96 -16.83
C SER A 182 -20.96 5.76 -15.80
N VAL A 183 -21.12 4.79 -14.91
CA VAL A 183 -20.04 4.38 -14.01
C VAL A 183 -19.13 3.44 -14.77
N LYS A 184 -17.83 3.75 -14.79
CA LYS A 184 -16.81 2.83 -15.26
C LYS A 184 -15.83 2.51 -14.15
N ARG A 185 -15.41 1.24 -14.07
CA ARG A 185 -14.24 0.86 -13.28
C ARG A 185 -12.99 1.34 -14.00
N ARG A 186 -12.03 1.89 -13.25
CA ARG A 186 -10.72 2.32 -13.76
C ARG A 186 -9.91 1.15 -14.32
N VAL A 187 -10.12 -0.04 -13.75
CA VAL A 187 -9.55 -1.30 -14.24
C VAL A 187 -10.66 -2.34 -14.34
N GLY A 188 -10.88 -2.81 -15.56
CA GLY A 188 -11.77 -3.93 -15.84
C GLY A 188 -11.13 -5.27 -15.44
N ASP A 189 -11.97 -6.27 -15.27
CA ASP A 189 -11.54 -7.62 -14.97
C ASP A 189 -10.80 -8.21 -16.18
N GLU A 190 -9.77 -9.05 -15.96
CA GLU A 190 -9.14 -9.72 -17.11
C GLU A 190 -10.09 -10.82 -17.51
N THR A 191 -10.53 -10.80 -18.76
CA THR A 191 -11.36 -11.86 -19.30
C THR A 191 -10.53 -12.62 -20.30
N GLU A 192 -10.47 -13.93 -20.14
CA GLU A 192 -10.02 -14.82 -21.20
C GLU A 192 -11.23 -15.49 -21.84
N LYS A 193 -11.15 -15.71 -23.15
CA LYS A 193 -12.17 -16.46 -23.86
C LYS A 193 -11.95 -17.94 -23.57
N THR A 194 -12.82 -18.50 -22.76
CA THR A 194 -12.85 -19.93 -22.45
C THR A 194 -13.84 -20.60 -23.35
N VAL A 195 -13.41 -21.73 -23.88
CA VAL A 195 -14.15 -22.53 -24.84
C VAL A 195 -14.59 -23.81 -24.15
N THR A 196 -15.89 -24.10 -24.24
CA THR A 196 -16.47 -25.37 -23.81
C THR A 196 -17.07 -26.08 -25.02
N LEU A 197 -17.09 -27.41 -24.98
CA LEU A 197 -17.75 -28.20 -26.02
C LEU A 197 -19.24 -28.28 -25.72
N ILE A 198 -20.08 -27.90 -26.69
CA ILE A 198 -21.54 -28.09 -26.61
C ILE A 198 -21.89 -29.52 -27.02
N GLY A 199 -21.26 -30.00 -28.09
CA GLY A 199 -21.40 -31.34 -28.65
C GLY A 199 -21.05 -31.37 -30.13
N VAL A 200 -20.62 -32.52 -30.64
CA VAL A 200 -20.31 -32.70 -32.07
C VAL A 200 -21.52 -33.35 -32.76
N PRO A 201 -22.21 -32.68 -33.69
CA PRO A 201 -23.29 -33.28 -34.45
C PRO A 201 -22.80 -34.48 -35.28
N GLU A 202 -23.56 -35.58 -35.34
CA GLU A 202 -23.17 -36.82 -36.03
C GLU A 202 -22.83 -36.60 -37.53
N ASP A 203 -23.44 -35.58 -38.16
CA ASP A 203 -23.24 -35.24 -39.57
C ASP A 203 -22.11 -34.21 -39.82
N ALA A 204 -21.44 -33.73 -38.76
CA ALA A 204 -20.46 -32.66 -38.86
C ALA A 204 -19.12 -33.16 -39.43
N ARG A 205 -18.81 -32.79 -40.68
CA ARG A 205 -17.46 -32.99 -41.25
C ARG A 205 -16.46 -32.01 -40.64
N LEU A 206 -15.71 -32.48 -39.65
CA LEU A 206 -14.61 -31.75 -39.02
C LEU A 206 -13.29 -32.01 -39.75
N SER A 207 -12.50 -30.95 -39.95
CA SER A 207 -11.10 -31.10 -40.38
C SER A 207 -10.26 -31.71 -39.26
N PRO A 208 -9.08 -32.32 -39.56
CA PRO A 208 -8.22 -32.92 -38.53
C PRO A 208 -7.86 -31.96 -37.39
N LYS A 209 -7.66 -30.67 -37.73
CA LYS A 209 -7.39 -29.60 -36.77
C LYS A 209 -8.60 -29.21 -35.92
N GLN A 210 -9.81 -29.29 -36.47
CA GLN A 210 -11.04 -29.05 -35.72
C GLN A 210 -11.36 -30.22 -34.79
N LYS A 211 -11.10 -31.44 -35.24
CA LYS A 211 -11.26 -32.65 -34.43
C LYS A 211 -10.31 -32.64 -33.23
N ALA A 212 -9.04 -32.31 -33.42
CA ALA A 212 -8.07 -32.17 -32.31
C ALA A 212 -8.52 -31.16 -31.23
N VAL A 213 -9.17 -30.06 -31.63
CA VAL A 213 -9.74 -29.08 -30.69
C VAL A 213 -10.92 -29.66 -29.93
N CYS A 214 -11.80 -30.44 -30.59
CA CYS A 214 -12.95 -31.08 -29.94
C CYS A 214 -12.49 -32.18 -28.98
N ASP A 215 -11.56 -33.05 -29.41
CA ASP A 215 -10.99 -34.14 -28.59
C ASP A 215 -10.34 -33.57 -27.31
N MET A 216 -9.57 -32.48 -27.43
CA MET A 216 -8.96 -31.79 -26.29
C MET A 216 -10.02 -31.24 -25.30
N LEU A 217 -11.13 -30.71 -25.81
CA LEU A 217 -12.22 -30.19 -25.00
C LEU A 217 -13.07 -31.31 -24.38
N GLU A 218 -13.20 -32.48 -25.02
CA GLU A 218 -13.82 -33.66 -24.41
C GLU A 218 -13.00 -34.19 -23.24
N GLU A 219 -11.68 -34.19 -23.35
CA GLU A 219 -10.78 -34.67 -22.29
C GLU A 219 -10.68 -33.70 -21.10
N ASN A 220 -10.65 -32.38 -21.35
CA ASN A 220 -10.37 -31.37 -20.33
C ASN A 220 -11.60 -30.55 -19.90
N GLY A 221 -12.74 -30.72 -20.59
CA GLY A 221 -14.00 -30.00 -20.36
C GLY A 221 -14.01 -28.57 -20.90
N ALA A 222 -13.01 -27.77 -20.55
CA ALA A 222 -12.88 -26.37 -20.97
C ALA A 222 -11.41 -25.99 -21.18
N ALA A 223 -11.15 -25.07 -22.11
CA ALA A 223 -9.80 -24.54 -22.34
C ALA A 223 -9.83 -23.11 -22.91
N SER A 224 -8.76 -22.35 -22.70
CA SER A 224 -8.63 -21.00 -23.26
C SER A 224 -8.40 -21.04 -24.79
N VAL A 225 -8.84 -20.00 -25.51
CA VAL A 225 -8.54 -19.89 -26.96
C VAL A 225 -7.03 -19.94 -27.22
N LYS A 226 -6.20 -19.39 -26.33
CA LYS A 226 -4.73 -19.43 -26.47
C LYS A 226 -4.19 -20.83 -26.26
N GLU A 227 -4.67 -21.54 -25.23
CA GLU A 227 -4.27 -22.92 -24.94
C GLU A 227 -4.64 -23.85 -26.10
N LEU A 228 -5.85 -23.74 -26.63
CA LEU A 228 -6.28 -24.50 -27.80
C LEU A 228 -5.42 -24.20 -29.02
N CYS A 229 -5.12 -22.93 -29.29
CA CYS A 229 -4.25 -22.55 -30.40
C CYS A 229 -2.84 -23.15 -30.25
N TYR A 230 -2.29 -23.11 -29.03
CA TYR A 230 -0.95 -23.60 -28.73
C TYR A 230 -0.87 -25.13 -28.77
N LEU A 231 -1.72 -25.81 -28.00
CA LEU A 231 -1.68 -27.27 -27.84
C LEU A 231 -2.17 -28.01 -29.10
N CYS A 232 -3.17 -27.47 -29.81
CA CYS A 232 -3.69 -28.10 -31.02
C CYS A 232 -3.04 -27.59 -32.32
N GLY A 233 -2.13 -26.60 -32.24
CA GLY A 233 -1.49 -26.00 -33.43
C GLY A 233 -2.48 -25.34 -34.40
N VAL A 234 -3.51 -24.68 -33.85
CA VAL A 234 -4.57 -24.00 -34.60
C VAL A 234 -4.53 -22.48 -34.41
N THR A 235 -5.27 -21.75 -35.23
CA THR A 235 -5.43 -20.30 -35.06
C THR A 235 -6.81 -19.97 -34.50
N ALA A 236 -6.98 -18.78 -33.92
CA ALA A 236 -8.27 -18.32 -33.38
C ALA A 236 -9.41 -18.35 -34.42
N SER A 237 -9.09 -18.34 -35.73
CA SER A 237 -10.07 -18.49 -36.81
C SER A 237 -10.72 -19.88 -36.88
N VAL A 238 -10.03 -20.92 -36.41
CA VAL A 238 -10.55 -22.30 -36.37
C VAL A 238 -11.55 -22.43 -35.22
N VAL A 239 -11.20 -21.87 -34.06
CA VAL A 239 -12.07 -21.79 -32.89
C VAL A 239 -13.30 -20.95 -33.22
N LYS A 240 -13.15 -19.76 -33.83
CA LYS A 240 -14.30 -18.94 -34.24
C LYS A 240 -15.26 -19.69 -35.19
N ARG A 241 -14.71 -20.45 -36.15
CA ARG A 241 -15.52 -21.27 -37.08
C ARG A 241 -16.22 -22.45 -36.42
N LEU A 242 -15.67 -23.01 -35.34
CA LEU A 242 -16.35 -24.03 -34.54
C LEU A 242 -17.49 -23.42 -33.72
N ALA A 243 -17.31 -22.20 -33.21
CA ALA A 243 -18.36 -21.46 -32.51
C ALA A 243 -19.50 -21.04 -33.45
N GLU A 244 -19.19 -20.57 -34.66
CA GLU A 244 -20.18 -20.27 -35.72
C GLU A 244 -20.98 -21.51 -36.15
N LYS A 245 -20.44 -22.71 -35.94
CA LYS A 245 -21.11 -24.00 -36.20
C LYS A 245 -21.86 -24.55 -34.98
N GLU A 246 -21.92 -23.80 -33.88
CA GLU A 246 -22.58 -24.19 -32.62
C GLU A 246 -22.02 -25.49 -32.01
N ILE A 247 -20.78 -25.86 -32.34
CA ILE A 247 -20.10 -27.05 -31.79
C ILE A 247 -19.45 -26.75 -30.44
N ILE A 248 -18.97 -25.51 -30.29
CA ILE A 248 -18.35 -25.00 -29.07
C ILE A 248 -19.02 -23.69 -28.66
N GLU A 249 -19.04 -23.42 -27.36
CA GLU A 249 -19.45 -22.14 -26.81
C GLU A 249 -18.20 -21.36 -26.40
N ILE A 250 -18.16 -20.07 -26.74
CA ILE A 250 -17.10 -19.18 -26.28
C ILE A 250 -17.71 -18.28 -25.21
N THR A 251 -17.35 -18.54 -23.97
CA THR A 251 -17.70 -17.69 -22.84
C THR A 251 -16.52 -16.82 -22.45
N GLU A 252 -16.80 -15.60 -22.01
CA GLU A 252 -15.77 -14.77 -21.37
C GLU A 252 -15.74 -15.13 -19.89
N THR A 253 -14.62 -15.72 -19.47
CA THR A 253 -14.37 -16.06 -18.06
C THR A 253 -13.35 -15.11 -17.48
N GLU A 254 -13.61 -14.60 -16.28
CA GLU A 254 -12.61 -13.80 -15.56
C GLU A 254 -11.39 -14.67 -15.21
N VAL A 255 -10.19 -14.19 -15.55
CA VAL A 255 -8.91 -14.81 -15.21
C VAL A 255 -8.14 -13.88 -14.26
N SER A 256 -7.56 -14.47 -13.22
CA SER A 256 -6.82 -13.72 -12.20
C SER A 256 -5.39 -13.41 -12.63
N ARG A 257 -4.99 -12.13 -12.55
CA ARG A 257 -3.62 -11.65 -12.84
C ARG A 257 -2.64 -11.91 -11.71
N ALA A 258 -3.14 -12.34 -10.56
CA ALA A 258 -2.38 -12.35 -9.33
C ALA A 258 -1.32 -13.47 -9.28
N GLY A 259 -1.41 -14.48 -10.16
CA GLY A 259 -0.47 -15.61 -10.23
C GLY A 259 -0.46 -16.47 -8.95
N THR A 260 -1.36 -16.20 -8.01
CA THR A 260 -1.44 -16.81 -6.68
C THR A 260 -2.52 -17.89 -6.59
N GLU A 261 -3.38 -18.06 -7.61
CA GLU A 261 -4.52 -18.98 -7.53
C GLU A 261 -4.10 -20.45 -7.67
N ASN A 262 -3.02 -20.70 -8.40
CA ASN A 262 -2.47 -22.04 -8.66
C ASN A 262 -1.19 -22.33 -7.84
N ALA A 263 -0.96 -21.61 -6.74
CA ALA A 263 0.21 -21.84 -5.90
C ALA A 263 0.03 -23.16 -5.12
N GLU A 264 0.88 -24.15 -5.42
CA GLU A 264 0.92 -25.42 -4.70
C GLU A 264 1.75 -25.31 -3.41
N VAL A 265 1.40 -26.12 -2.41
CA VAL A 265 2.17 -26.24 -1.17
C VAL A 265 3.38 -27.14 -1.45
N THR A 266 4.57 -26.57 -1.30
CA THR A 266 5.86 -27.24 -1.58
C THR A 266 6.68 -27.51 -0.32
N GLU A 267 6.39 -26.79 0.78
CA GLU A 267 7.05 -26.95 2.08
C GLU A 267 6.06 -27.46 3.13
N LYS A 268 6.53 -28.26 4.10
CA LYS A 268 5.68 -28.77 5.16
C LYS A 268 5.85 -27.95 6.44
N LEU A 269 4.73 -27.55 7.03
CA LEU A 269 4.71 -26.88 8.33
C LEU A 269 5.29 -27.75 9.46
N SER A 270 5.31 -29.08 9.31
CA SER A 270 5.94 -30.02 10.25
C SER A 270 7.46 -29.89 10.33
N ASP A 271 8.09 -29.27 9.34
CA ASP A 271 9.54 -29.12 9.29
C ASP A 271 10.04 -27.99 10.20
N ILE A 272 9.11 -27.16 10.71
CA ILE A 272 9.39 -26.11 11.68
C ILE A 272 9.41 -26.71 13.09
N VAL A 273 10.61 -26.98 13.61
CA VAL A 273 10.83 -27.49 14.97
C VAL A 273 11.17 -26.35 15.92
N PHE A 274 10.48 -26.28 17.06
CA PHE A 274 10.69 -25.24 18.06
C PHE A 274 11.75 -25.58 19.09
N SER A 275 12.49 -24.56 19.53
CA SER A 275 13.22 -24.61 20.80
C SER A 275 12.24 -24.63 21.98
N PRO A 276 12.67 -25.04 23.19
CA PRO A 276 11.82 -25.01 24.38
C PRO A 276 11.21 -23.62 24.66
N LEU A 277 11.99 -22.55 24.43
CA LEU A 277 11.51 -21.18 24.60
C LEU A 277 10.46 -20.79 23.54
N GLN A 278 10.67 -21.19 22.28
CA GLN A 278 9.72 -20.98 21.20
C GLN A 278 8.41 -21.73 21.47
N GLN A 279 8.49 -22.98 21.92
CA GLN A 279 7.31 -23.79 22.24
C GLN A 279 6.49 -23.14 23.37
N LYS A 280 7.14 -22.77 24.48
CA LYS A 280 6.47 -22.06 25.59
C LYS A 280 5.81 -20.76 25.13
N THR A 281 6.49 -20.00 24.27
CA THR A 281 5.97 -18.75 23.71
C THR A 281 4.74 -19.01 22.83
N TYR A 282 4.83 -20.00 21.94
CA TYR A 282 3.74 -20.43 21.08
C TYR A 282 2.53 -20.87 21.91
N ASP A 283 2.73 -21.72 22.93
CA ASP A 283 1.64 -22.25 23.75
C ASP A 283 0.88 -21.12 24.47
N GLY A 284 1.60 -20.16 25.06
CA GLY A 284 0.96 -19.02 25.72
C GLY A 284 0.26 -18.05 24.75
N LEU A 285 0.83 -17.82 23.57
CA LEU A 285 0.16 -17.01 22.53
C LEU A 285 -1.08 -17.71 21.97
N ARG A 286 -1.01 -19.03 21.80
CA ARG A 286 -2.15 -19.86 21.38
C ARG A 286 -3.28 -19.80 22.40
N GLU A 287 -2.97 -19.91 23.70
CA GLU A 287 -3.98 -19.80 24.76
C GLU A 287 -4.72 -18.45 24.71
N LEU A 288 -3.98 -17.35 24.47
CA LEU A 288 -4.60 -16.03 24.29
C LEU A 288 -5.53 -15.99 23.07
N MET A 289 -5.13 -16.58 21.95
CA MET A 289 -5.96 -16.66 20.74
C MET A 289 -7.21 -17.53 20.94
N ASP A 290 -7.06 -18.66 21.63
CA ASP A 290 -8.13 -19.62 21.90
C ASP A 290 -9.11 -19.13 22.99
N SER A 291 -8.74 -18.09 23.77
CA SER A 291 -9.59 -17.51 24.82
C SER A 291 -10.91 -16.93 24.32
N GLY A 292 -11.03 -16.63 23.02
CA GLY A 292 -12.24 -16.05 22.43
C GLY A 292 -12.54 -14.63 22.89
N GLU A 293 -11.57 -13.95 23.49
CA GLU A 293 -11.63 -12.55 23.93
C GLU A 293 -10.59 -11.71 23.17
N PRO A 294 -10.80 -10.40 23.01
CA PRO A 294 -9.82 -9.56 22.34
C PRO A 294 -8.56 -9.41 23.22
N LYS A 295 -7.45 -9.97 22.74
CA LYS A 295 -6.16 -9.95 23.45
C LYS A 295 -5.11 -9.23 22.62
N CYS A 296 -4.15 -8.61 23.30
CA CYS A 296 -2.98 -8.02 22.67
C CYS A 296 -1.72 -8.58 23.35
N ALA A 297 -0.77 -9.04 22.55
CA ALA A 297 0.50 -9.56 23.01
C ALA A 297 1.66 -8.84 22.32
N LEU A 298 2.70 -8.52 23.10
CA LEU A 298 3.98 -8.06 22.61
C LEU A 298 4.97 -9.22 22.64
N LEU A 299 5.43 -9.64 21.46
CA LEU A 299 6.52 -10.58 21.27
C LEU A 299 7.84 -9.81 21.08
N HIS A 300 8.56 -9.63 22.18
CA HIS A 300 9.88 -9.00 22.21
C HIS A 300 10.94 -10.08 21.99
N GLY A 301 11.48 -10.18 20.77
CA GLY A 301 12.47 -11.19 20.46
C GLY A 301 13.62 -10.61 19.66
N ILE A 302 14.86 -10.85 20.11
CA ILE A 302 16.06 -10.35 19.43
C ILE A 302 16.13 -10.87 17.98
N THR A 303 16.83 -10.17 17.10
CA THR A 303 17.02 -10.62 15.71
C THR A 303 17.65 -12.01 15.70
N GLY A 304 17.08 -12.90 14.88
CA GLY A 304 17.48 -14.29 14.81
C GLY A 304 16.85 -15.19 15.87
N SER A 305 16.02 -14.72 16.80
CA SER A 305 15.31 -15.58 17.78
C SER A 305 14.25 -16.53 17.18
N GLY A 306 13.88 -16.33 15.92
CA GLY A 306 12.90 -17.16 15.22
C GLY A 306 11.44 -16.77 15.47
N LYS A 307 11.15 -15.48 15.75
CA LYS A 307 9.78 -14.92 15.85
C LYS A 307 8.88 -15.36 14.68
N THR A 308 9.44 -15.37 13.48
CA THR A 308 8.74 -15.77 12.24
C THR A 308 8.17 -17.18 12.32
N SER A 309 8.92 -18.13 12.87
CA SER A 309 8.46 -19.51 13.02
C SER A 309 7.26 -19.60 13.99
N VAL A 310 7.28 -18.79 15.06
CA VAL A 310 6.19 -18.73 16.04
C VAL A 310 4.90 -18.22 15.40
N PHE A 311 4.94 -17.09 14.69
CA PHE A 311 3.71 -16.57 14.08
C PHE A 311 3.25 -17.39 12.86
N ILE A 312 4.13 -18.08 12.14
CA ILE A 312 3.71 -19.05 11.11
C ILE A 312 2.84 -20.15 11.72
N LYS A 313 3.26 -20.74 12.85
CA LYS A 313 2.48 -21.77 13.56
C LYS A 313 1.18 -21.23 14.16
N LEU A 314 1.15 -19.97 14.61
CA LEU A 314 -0.09 -19.34 15.07
C LEU A 314 -1.07 -19.11 13.91
N ILE A 315 -0.56 -18.72 12.73
CA ILE A 315 -1.37 -18.57 11.52
C ILE A 315 -1.89 -19.93 11.04
N GLU A 316 -1.09 -21.00 11.10
CA GLU A 316 -1.53 -22.37 10.85
C GLU A 316 -2.69 -22.76 11.77
N HIS A 317 -2.53 -22.63 13.09
CA HIS A 317 -3.58 -22.93 14.05
C HIS A 317 -4.84 -22.10 13.81
N CYS A 318 -4.70 -20.80 13.52
CA CYS A 318 -5.81 -19.91 13.16
C CYS A 318 -6.58 -20.42 11.94
N ALA A 319 -5.87 -20.87 10.90
CA ALA A 319 -6.48 -21.45 9.71
C ALA A 319 -7.17 -22.79 9.99
N ASP A 320 -6.60 -23.62 10.87
CA ASP A 320 -7.15 -24.93 11.27
C ASP A 320 -8.47 -24.79 12.04
N ILE A 321 -8.61 -23.76 12.88
CA ILE A 321 -9.88 -23.43 13.56
C ILE A 321 -10.87 -22.66 12.66
N GLY A 322 -10.59 -22.57 11.35
CA GLY A 322 -11.48 -21.98 10.36
C GLY A 322 -11.56 -20.44 10.38
N LYS A 323 -10.61 -19.78 11.05
CA LYS A 323 -10.51 -18.32 11.11
C LYS A 323 -9.56 -17.77 10.04
N THR A 324 -9.56 -16.45 9.86
CA THR A 324 -8.65 -15.75 8.94
C THR A 324 -7.50 -15.07 9.68
N ALA A 325 -6.39 -14.87 8.98
CA ALA A 325 -5.20 -14.23 9.54
C ALA A 325 -4.72 -13.07 8.66
N ILE A 326 -4.25 -12.00 9.30
CA ILE A 326 -3.57 -10.89 8.63
C ILE A 326 -2.14 -10.80 9.17
N LEU A 327 -1.14 -10.81 8.30
CA LEU A 327 0.25 -10.53 8.61
C LEU A 327 0.65 -9.21 7.95
N LEU A 328 0.89 -8.20 8.77
CA LEU A 328 1.46 -6.93 8.35
C LEU A 328 2.98 -7.03 8.50
N VAL A 329 3.69 -6.74 7.41
CA VAL A 329 5.14 -6.58 7.39
C VAL A 329 5.49 -5.18 6.88
N PRO A 330 6.64 -4.61 7.26
CA PRO A 330 7.13 -3.38 6.67
C PRO A 330 7.27 -3.50 5.14
N GLU A 331 7.11 -2.40 4.41
CA GLU A 331 7.19 -2.40 2.93
C GLU A 331 8.52 -2.96 2.41
N ILE A 332 9.61 -2.67 3.12
CA ILE A 332 10.97 -3.17 2.90
C ILE A 332 11.14 -4.68 3.17
N ALA A 333 10.30 -5.27 4.02
CA ALA A 333 10.42 -6.66 4.48
C ALA A 333 9.53 -7.62 3.66
N LEU A 334 8.62 -7.06 2.85
CA LEU A 334 7.80 -7.80 1.90
C LEU A 334 8.62 -8.18 0.65
N THR A 335 9.74 -8.87 0.87
CA THR A 335 10.59 -9.37 -0.19
C THR A 335 9.93 -10.57 -0.88
N PRO A 336 10.29 -10.88 -2.15
CA PRO A 336 9.87 -12.11 -2.81
C PRO A 336 10.19 -13.37 -2.01
N GLN A 337 11.24 -13.35 -1.16
CA GLN A 337 11.61 -14.46 -0.29
C GLN A 337 10.59 -14.66 0.85
N THR A 338 10.22 -13.60 1.58
CA THR A 338 9.19 -13.68 2.63
C THR A 338 7.87 -14.15 2.03
N VAL A 339 7.47 -13.56 0.91
CA VAL A 339 6.26 -13.92 0.19
C VAL A 339 6.29 -15.37 -0.30
N GLY A 340 7.41 -15.79 -0.90
CA GLY A 340 7.63 -17.14 -1.41
C GLY A 340 7.52 -18.19 -0.30
N LYS A 341 8.11 -17.93 0.86
CA LYS A 341 8.02 -18.82 2.03
C LYS A 341 6.57 -19.08 2.45
N PHE A 342 5.76 -18.02 2.59
CA PHE A 342 4.35 -18.20 2.95
C PHE A 342 3.55 -18.89 1.84
N ARG A 343 3.85 -18.64 0.57
CA ARG A 343 3.24 -19.36 -0.55
C ARG A 343 3.61 -20.84 -0.52
N ASN A 344 4.87 -21.19 -0.29
CA ASN A 344 5.32 -22.57 -0.22
C ASN A 344 4.65 -23.35 0.92
N LEU A 345 4.35 -22.67 2.05
CA LEU A 345 3.74 -23.29 3.22
C LEU A 345 2.20 -23.39 3.15
N PHE A 346 1.53 -22.38 2.57
CA PHE A 346 0.07 -22.25 2.62
C PHE A 346 -0.63 -22.24 1.25
N GLY A 347 0.14 -22.24 0.15
CA GLY A 347 -0.35 -22.33 -1.23
C GLY A 347 -1.31 -21.21 -1.60
N SER A 348 -2.37 -21.59 -2.31
CA SER A 348 -3.45 -20.69 -2.76
C SER A 348 -4.33 -20.13 -1.63
N LYS A 349 -4.07 -20.42 -0.36
CA LYS A 349 -4.79 -19.74 0.75
C LYS A 349 -4.25 -18.35 1.05
N VAL A 350 -3.10 -17.98 0.48
CA VAL A 350 -2.42 -16.71 0.72
C VAL A 350 -2.78 -15.68 -0.34
N ALA A 351 -3.19 -14.50 0.12
CA ALA A 351 -3.34 -13.28 -0.69
C ALA A 351 -2.29 -12.26 -0.29
N ILE A 352 -1.83 -11.47 -1.27
CA ILE A 352 -0.76 -10.49 -1.08
C ILE A 352 -1.26 -9.10 -1.42
N ILE A 353 -1.03 -8.13 -0.53
CA ILE A 353 -1.45 -6.74 -0.72
C ILE A 353 -0.27 -5.78 -0.48
N HIS A 354 0.22 -5.14 -1.54
CA HIS A 354 1.21 -4.06 -1.44
C HIS A 354 1.16 -3.06 -2.59
N SER A 355 1.94 -1.99 -2.45
CA SER A 355 2.04 -0.86 -3.37
C SER A 355 2.60 -1.24 -4.76
N SER A 356 3.43 -2.29 -4.83
CA SER A 356 4.08 -2.71 -6.09
C SER A 356 3.16 -3.49 -7.03
N LEU A 357 2.07 -4.09 -6.54
CA LEU A 357 1.07 -4.76 -7.38
C LEU A 357 0.39 -3.77 -8.35
N SER A 358 0.11 -4.25 -9.56
CA SER A 358 -0.69 -3.52 -10.53
C SER A 358 -2.13 -3.32 -10.02
N LEU A 359 -2.83 -2.32 -10.56
CA LEU A 359 -4.22 -2.07 -10.18
C LEU A 359 -5.11 -3.29 -10.45
N GLY A 360 -4.89 -4.03 -11.54
CA GLY A 360 -5.60 -5.29 -11.83
C GLY A 360 -5.32 -6.36 -10.79
N GLN A 361 -4.04 -6.61 -10.47
CA GLN A 361 -3.66 -7.60 -9.46
C GLN A 361 -4.26 -7.30 -8.07
N ARG A 362 -4.32 -6.02 -7.68
CA ARG A 362 -4.98 -5.61 -6.42
C ARG A 362 -6.49 -5.79 -6.44
N ALA A 363 -7.14 -5.67 -7.60
CA ALA A 363 -8.57 -5.95 -7.73
C ALA A 363 -8.82 -7.45 -7.55
N ASP A 364 -7.99 -8.28 -8.21
CA ASP A 364 -8.11 -9.75 -8.18
C ASP A 364 -7.85 -10.30 -6.77
N GLU A 365 -6.80 -9.84 -6.09
CA GLU A 365 -6.51 -10.22 -4.69
C GLU A 365 -7.62 -9.76 -3.74
N PHE A 366 -8.16 -8.55 -3.93
CA PHE A 366 -9.30 -8.09 -3.12
C PHE A 366 -10.54 -8.97 -3.31
N LYS A 367 -10.85 -9.37 -4.55
CA LYS A 367 -11.94 -10.30 -4.86
C LYS A 367 -11.72 -11.68 -4.22
N ARG A 368 -10.50 -12.21 -4.26
CA ARG A 368 -10.14 -13.49 -3.63
C ARG A 368 -10.30 -13.49 -2.12
N ILE A 369 -9.89 -12.39 -1.47
CA ILE A 369 -10.04 -12.22 -0.03
C ILE A 369 -11.53 -12.15 0.31
N ARG A 370 -12.28 -11.29 -0.38
CA ARG A 370 -13.71 -11.09 -0.12
C ARG A 370 -14.55 -12.34 -0.39
N SER A 371 -14.20 -13.15 -1.39
CA SER A 371 -14.87 -14.43 -1.68
C SER A 371 -14.45 -15.56 -0.75
N GLY A 372 -13.50 -15.33 0.16
CA GLY A 372 -12.99 -16.35 1.09
C GLY A 372 -12.06 -17.39 0.47
N LYS A 373 -11.69 -17.24 -0.82
CA LYS A 373 -10.70 -18.09 -1.50
C LYS A 373 -9.31 -17.94 -0.86
N ALA A 374 -8.96 -16.74 -0.41
CA ALA A 374 -7.77 -16.48 0.38
C ALA A 374 -8.16 -16.17 1.83
N ARG A 375 -7.54 -16.87 2.78
CA ARG A 375 -7.81 -16.75 4.24
C ARG A 375 -6.65 -16.18 5.02
N ILE A 376 -5.46 -16.14 4.42
CA ILE A 376 -4.25 -15.58 4.99
C ILE A 376 -3.87 -14.38 4.12
N VAL A 377 -3.87 -13.19 4.70
CA VAL A 377 -3.49 -11.96 3.99
C VAL A 377 -2.13 -11.51 4.47
N ILE A 378 -1.22 -11.30 3.54
CA ILE A 378 0.12 -10.78 3.81
C ILE A 378 0.27 -9.46 3.09
N GLY A 379 0.75 -8.43 3.77
CA GLY A 379 0.99 -7.18 3.09
C GLY A 379 1.59 -6.10 3.96
N THR A 380 1.63 -4.91 3.39
CA THR A 380 2.13 -3.73 4.08
C THR A 380 1.02 -3.06 4.90
N ARG A 381 1.25 -1.82 5.35
CA ARG A 381 0.29 -1.02 6.12
C ARG A 381 -1.16 -1.10 5.61
N SER A 382 -1.39 -1.03 4.31
CA SER A 382 -2.75 -1.02 3.74
C SER A 382 -3.50 -2.35 3.86
N ALA A 383 -2.79 -3.46 4.05
CA ALA A 383 -3.40 -4.78 4.19
C ALA A 383 -4.23 -4.92 5.48
N VAL A 384 -4.08 -4.00 6.44
CA VAL A 384 -4.94 -3.95 7.63
C VAL A 384 -6.43 -3.76 7.28
N PHE A 385 -6.74 -3.19 6.11
CA PHE A 385 -8.11 -3.02 5.61
C PHE A 385 -8.58 -4.16 4.70
N ALA A 386 -7.83 -5.25 4.59
CA ALA A 386 -8.24 -6.38 3.77
C ALA A 386 -9.64 -6.87 4.18
N PRO A 387 -10.54 -7.15 3.22
CA PRO A 387 -11.94 -7.49 3.49
C PRO A 387 -12.10 -8.95 3.94
N VAL A 388 -11.33 -9.35 4.97
CA VAL A 388 -11.47 -10.63 5.67
C VAL A 388 -12.48 -10.49 6.80
N ASP A 389 -13.27 -11.55 7.00
CA ASP A 389 -14.14 -11.74 8.14
C ASP A 389 -13.62 -12.87 9.05
N ASN A 390 -14.19 -13.00 10.25
CA ASN A 390 -13.85 -14.03 11.24
C ASN A 390 -12.34 -14.09 11.54
N ILE A 391 -11.76 -12.94 11.87
CA ILE A 391 -10.33 -12.81 12.13
C ILE A 391 -9.97 -13.55 13.43
N GLY A 392 -8.97 -14.42 13.38
CA GLY A 392 -8.41 -15.07 14.57
C GLY A 392 -7.13 -14.40 15.07
N ILE A 393 -6.33 -13.86 14.16
CA ILE A 393 -5.09 -13.18 14.50
C ILE A 393 -4.74 -12.07 13.50
N ILE A 394 -4.25 -10.94 14.03
CA ILE A 394 -3.51 -9.95 13.26
C ILE A 394 -2.09 -9.87 13.84
N VAL A 395 -1.09 -10.14 13.00
CA VAL A 395 0.32 -10.03 13.35
C VAL A 395 0.88 -8.77 12.72
N ILE A 396 1.58 -7.96 13.50
CA ILE A 396 2.35 -6.81 13.03
C ILE A 396 3.82 -7.11 13.31
N ASP A 397 4.57 -7.45 12.26
CA ASP A 397 6.00 -7.67 12.35
C ASP A 397 6.78 -6.35 12.30
N GLU A 398 7.91 -6.30 12.98
CA GLU A 398 8.67 -5.08 13.26
C GLU A 398 7.78 -3.90 13.66
N GLU A 399 6.94 -4.11 14.68
CA GLU A 399 5.93 -3.15 15.12
C GLU A 399 6.44 -1.72 15.35
N GLY A 400 7.69 -1.57 15.81
CA GLY A 400 8.34 -0.26 16.03
C GLY A 400 8.61 0.54 14.76
N GLU A 401 8.36 -0.03 13.58
CA GLU A 401 8.64 0.62 12.30
C GLU A 401 7.64 1.73 11.96
N HIS A 402 8.18 2.93 11.70
CA HIS A 402 7.39 4.13 11.40
C HIS A 402 6.50 4.03 10.15
N THR A 403 6.79 3.12 9.21
CA THR A 403 6.02 2.96 7.96
C THR A 403 4.57 2.52 8.19
N TYR A 404 4.26 2.00 9.39
CA TYR A 404 2.88 1.71 9.80
C TYR A 404 2.01 2.95 10.04
N LYS A 405 2.61 4.14 10.13
CA LYS A 405 1.91 5.43 10.10
C LYS A 405 1.80 5.95 8.66
N SER A 406 0.59 6.34 8.25
CA SER A 406 0.36 7.01 6.96
C SER A 406 0.73 8.49 7.03
N GLU A 407 1.57 8.95 6.09
CA GLU A 407 1.89 10.36 5.89
C GLU A 407 0.82 11.11 5.08
N MET A 408 0.10 10.37 4.22
CA MET A 408 -1.02 10.88 3.43
C MET A 408 -2.32 10.84 4.22
N SER A 409 -3.23 11.79 3.98
CA SER A 409 -4.58 11.75 4.55
C SER A 409 -5.38 10.57 3.98
N PRO A 410 -6.06 9.76 4.83
CA PRO A 410 -6.10 9.85 6.29
C PRO A 410 -4.78 9.37 6.94
N ARG A 411 -4.26 10.15 7.90
CA ARG A 411 -2.99 9.85 8.59
C ARG A 411 -3.16 8.80 9.69
N TYR A 412 -3.70 7.63 9.38
CA TYR A 412 -3.93 6.55 10.34
C TYR A 412 -2.64 5.80 10.68
N HIS A 413 -2.65 5.11 11.83
CA HIS A 413 -1.63 4.13 12.19
C HIS A 413 -2.21 2.72 12.08
N ALA A 414 -1.59 1.82 11.33
CA ALA A 414 -2.14 0.47 11.10
C ALA A 414 -2.34 -0.33 12.38
N ARG A 415 -1.43 -0.23 13.36
CA ARG A 415 -1.61 -0.77 14.72
C ARG A 415 -2.94 -0.40 15.36
N ASP A 416 -3.40 0.83 15.23
CA ASP A 416 -4.64 1.27 15.87
C ASP A 416 -5.87 0.73 15.14
N ILE A 417 -5.81 0.64 13.81
CA ILE A 417 -6.84 -0.06 13.03
C ILE A 417 -6.87 -1.54 13.41
N ALA A 418 -5.71 -2.19 13.52
CA ALA A 418 -5.62 -3.60 13.91
C ALA A 418 -6.21 -3.86 15.30
N LYS A 419 -6.05 -2.94 16.26
CA LYS A 419 -6.73 -3.01 17.57
C LYS A 419 -8.25 -3.00 17.43
N GLN A 420 -8.80 -2.08 16.62
CA GLN A 420 -10.26 -2.01 16.39
C GLN A 420 -10.79 -3.31 15.78
N ARG A 421 -10.08 -3.85 14.77
CA ARG A 421 -10.44 -5.13 14.14
C ARG A 421 -10.37 -6.29 15.12
N CYS A 422 -9.28 -6.43 15.87
CA CYS A 422 -9.13 -7.51 16.85
C CYS A 422 -10.17 -7.41 17.96
N PHE A 423 -10.53 -6.20 18.39
CA PHE A 423 -11.61 -5.98 19.34
C PHE A 423 -12.96 -6.48 18.80
N ARG A 424 -13.30 -6.10 17.55
CA ARG A 424 -14.56 -6.47 16.90
C ARG A 424 -14.72 -7.98 16.67
N HIS A 425 -13.63 -8.65 16.29
CA HIS A 425 -13.59 -10.08 15.96
C HIS A 425 -13.22 -10.98 17.14
N LYS A 426 -12.93 -10.40 18.32
CA LYS A 426 -12.38 -11.11 19.49
C LYS A 426 -11.14 -11.94 19.11
N ALA A 427 -10.20 -11.28 18.45
CA ALA A 427 -9.00 -11.86 17.88
C ALA A 427 -7.76 -11.50 18.72
N LEU A 428 -6.66 -12.21 18.48
CA LEU A 428 -5.35 -11.87 19.01
C LEU A 428 -4.67 -10.81 18.12
N LEU A 429 -4.27 -9.68 18.71
CA LEU A 429 -3.29 -8.78 18.12
C LEU A 429 -1.89 -9.16 18.60
N LEU A 430 -1.03 -9.62 17.71
CA LEU A 430 0.36 -9.94 18.01
C LEU A 430 1.28 -8.86 17.45
N LEU A 431 1.91 -8.11 18.34
CA LEU A 431 2.94 -7.12 18.02
C LEU A 431 4.30 -7.80 18.14
N ALA A 432 4.99 -8.05 17.04
CA ALA A 432 6.31 -8.68 17.04
C ALA A 432 7.38 -7.64 16.71
N SER A 433 8.43 -7.55 17.52
CA SER A 433 9.59 -6.72 17.20
C SER A 433 10.82 -7.11 18.02
N ALA A 434 12.01 -6.87 17.46
CA ALA A 434 13.25 -6.86 18.24
C ALA A 434 13.44 -5.54 19.00
N THR A 435 12.88 -4.45 18.48
CA THR A 435 12.99 -3.09 19.02
C THR A 435 11.59 -2.49 19.14
N PRO A 436 10.78 -2.93 20.12
CA PRO A 436 9.39 -2.52 20.24
C PRO A 436 9.26 -1.01 20.43
N SER A 437 8.16 -0.42 19.97
CA SER A 437 7.90 0.99 20.27
C SER A 437 7.75 1.22 21.78
N PHE A 438 8.13 2.41 22.24
CA PHE A 438 7.99 2.79 23.65
C PHE A 438 6.55 2.59 24.16
N ASP A 439 5.55 2.96 23.36
CA ASP A 439 4.14 2.76 23.70
C ASP A 439 3.80 1.29 23.90
N SER A 440 4.22 0.42 22.97
CA SER A 440 3.92 -1.01 23.05
C SER A 440 4.59 -1.65 24.24
N TYR A 441 5.87 -1.32 24.47
CA TYR A 441 6.64 -1.87 25.58
C TYR A 441 6.10 -1.38 26.93
N HIS A 442 5.78 -0.08 27.05
CA HIS A 442 5.16 0.47 28.25
C HIS A 442 3.81 -0.21 28.55
N ASN A 443 2.94 -0.36 27.54
CA ASN A 443 1.66 -1.04 27.71
C ASN A 443 1.81 -2.51 28.13
N ALA A 444 2.86 -3.18 27.68
CA ALA A 444 3.20 -4.53 28.12
C ALA A 444 3.66 -4.57 29.58
N LEU A 445 4.53 -3.64 29.99
CA LEU A 445 5.03 -3.56 31.37
C LEU A 445 3.93 -3.27 32.40
N ILE A 446 2.93 -2.45 32.05
CA ILE A 446 1.78 -2.17 32.93
C ILE A 446 0.67 -3.22 32.83
N GLY A 447 0.88 -4.32 32.09
CA GLY A 447 -0.04 -5.44 31.97
C GLY A 447 -1.25 -5.22 31.06
N LYS A 448 -1.29 -4.13 30.28
CA LYS A 448 -2.32 -3.95 29.23
C LYS A 448 -2.12 -4.93 28.08
N TYR A 449 -0.87 -5.22 27.73
CA TYR A 449 -0.50 -6.26 26.76
C TYR A 449 0.19 -7.41 27.49
N SER A 450 0.02 -8.64 26.99
CA SER A 450 0.81 -9.78 27.47
C SER A 450 2.22 -9.72 26.88
N LEU A 451 3.26 -9.76 27.71
CA LEU A 451 4.65 -9.72 27.25
C LEU A 451 5.20 -11.13 27.10
N PHE A 452 5.76 -11.43 25.92
CA PHE A 452 6.50 -12.66 25.64
C PHE A 452 7.91 -12.29 25.17
N GLU A 453 8.94 -12.81 25.85
CA GLU A 453 10.33 -12.49 25.55
C GLU A 453 11.08 -13.68 24.96
N MET A 454 11.78 -13.44 23.85
CA MET A 454 12.64 -14.40 23.17
C MET A 454 14.07 -13.85 23.08
N ASN A 455 14.80 -13.96 24.18
CA ASN A 455 16.13 -13.36 24.35
C ASN A 455 17.29 -14.22 23.81
N GLU A 456 16.98 -15.37 23.21
CA GLU A 456 17.97 -16.31 22.67
C GLU A 456 17.85 -16.39 21.14
N ARG A 457 18.98 -16.42 20.43
CA ARG A 457 18.99 -16.63 18.96
C ARG A 457 18.68 -18.09 18.62
N TYR A 458 17.96 -18.28 17.53
CA TYR A 458 17.78 -19.56 16.85
C TYR A 458 19.13 -19.91 16.22
N SER A 459 19.78 -20.96 16.74
CA SER A 459 21.16 -21.42 16.42
C SER A 459 22.31 -20.74 17.18
N LYS A 460 23.52 -21.33 17.10
CA LYS A 460 24.76 -20.92 17.81
C LYS A 460 25.35 -19.56 17.35
N ALA A 461 24.59 -18.71 16.67
CA ALA A 461 25.07 -17.43 16.14
C ALA A 461 25.44 -16.46 17.28
N VAL A 462 26.70 -16.05 17.33
CA VAL A 462 27.25 -15.15 18.35
C VAL A 462 26.82 -13.70 18.05
N LEU A 463 26.65 -12.87 19.08
CA LEU A 463 26.47 -11.43 18.90
C LEU A 463 27.75 -10.81 18.32
N PRO A 464 27.63 -9.77 17.47
CA PRO A 464 28.82 -9.08 16.94
C PRO A 464 29.61 -8.45 18.09
N ASP A 465 30.93 -8.34 17.92
CA ASP A 465 31.76 -7.52 18.81
C ASP A 465 31.46 -6.04 18.54
N VAL A 466 31.21 -5.27 19.59
CA VAL A 466 30.79 -3.87 19.48
C VAL A 466 31.81 -2.97 20.17
N LYS A 467 32.50 -2.16 19.37
CA LYS A 467 33.47 -1.16 19.84
C LYS A 467 32.86 0.24 19.76
N MET A 468 32.76 0.93 20.90
CA MET A 468 32.37 2.34 20.98
C MET A 468 33.63 3.21 20.99
N ILE A 469 33.84 4.01 19.95
CA ILE A 469 35.05 4.85 19.81
C ILE A 469 34.70 6.31 20.12
N ASP A 470 35.45 6.92 21.03
CA ASP A 470 35.31 8.34 21.37
C ASP A 470 36.12 9.21 20.41
N MET A 471 35.43 9.88 19.49
CA MET A 471 36.05 10.75 18.48
C MET A 471 36.78 11.97 19.07
N ARG A 472 36.55 12.32 20.34
CA ARG A 472 37.31 13.40 21.01
C ARG A 472 38.76 12.97 21.25
N VAL A 473 38.97 11.71 21.62
CA VAL A 473 40.31 11.14 21.84
C VAL A 473 41.07 11.03 20.52
N GLU A 474 40.38 10.66 19.45
CA GLU A 474 40.94 10.67 18.08
C GLU A 474 41.39 12.09 17.69
N ALA A 475 40.56 13.10 17.96
CA ALA A 475 40.87 14.50 17.67
C ALA A 475 42.08 15.04 18.46
N GLU A 476 42.23 14.62 19.72
CA GLU A 476 43.42 14.93 20.55
C GLU A 476 44.70 14.30 19.99
N ARG A 477 44.59 13.10 19.41
CA ARG A 477 45.69 12.38 18.75
C ARG A 477 46.01 12.89 17.34
N GLY A 478 45.20 13.81 16.81
CA GLY A 478 45.40 14.45 15.51
C GLY A 478 44.42 14.01 14.42
N ASN A 479 43.61 12.96 14.65
CA ASN A 479 42.58 12.52 13.72
C ASN A 479 41.30 13.36 13.90
N ARG A 480 41.08 14.30 12.97
CA ARG A 480 39.91 15.19 12.97
C ARG A 480 38.89 14.84 11.88
N GLY A 481 39.01 13.65 11.28
CA GLY A 481 38.10 13.15 10.24
C GLY A 481 36.78 12.64 10.82
N ASN A 482 35.89 12.19 9.94
CA ASN A 482 34.62 11.57 10.33
C ASN A 482 34.77 10.08 10.70
N PHE A 483 35.94 9.49 10.47
CA PHE A 483 36.25 8.09 10.74
C PHE A 483 37.32 8.00 11.81
N SER A 484 37.14 7.08 12.76
CA SER A 484 38.23 6.68 13.66
C SER A 484 39.28 5.88 12.90
N ASP A 485 40.51 5.90 13.40
CA ASP A 485 41.59 5.07 12.85
C ASP A 485 41.22 3.58 12.91
N GLU A 486 40.55 3.16 13.99
CA GLU A 486 40.03 1.79 14.14
C GLU A 486 39.08 1.41 13.00
N LEU A 487 38.10 2.26 12.68
CA LEU A 487 37.13 1.97 11.62
C LEU A 487 37.81 1.92 10.24
N LEU A 488 38.79 2.78 9.99
CA LEU A 488 39.57 2.74 8.75
C LEU A 488 40.40 1.46 8.64
N CYS A 489 40.98 0.98 9.74
CA CYS A 489 41.69 -0.29 9.79
C CYS A 489 40.77 -1.48 9.47
N GLU A 490 39.60 -1.55 10.08
CA GLU A 490 38.63 -2.63 9.84
C GLU A 490 38.07 -2.57 8.40
N LEU A 491 37.78 -1.37 7.87
CA LEU A 491 37.37 -1.20 6.46
C LEU A 491 38.45 -1.72 5.50
N LYS A 492 39.72 -1.39 5.78
CA LYS A 492 40.85 -1.88 5.00
C LYS A 492 40.96 -3.40 5.06
N TYR A 493 40.83 -3.98 6.25
CA TYR A 493 40.83 -5.43 6.44
C TYR A 493 39.76 -6.12 5.59
N ASN A 494 38.52 -5.62 5.62
CA ASN A 494 37.44 -6.17 4.80
C ASN A 494 37.74 -6.09 3.30
N LEU A 495 38.23 -4.95 2.82
CA LEU A 495 38.62 -4.77 1.42
C LEU A 495 39.72 -5.74 1.00
N GLU A 496 40.73 -5.97 1.84
CA GLU A 496 41.83 -6.92 1.57
C GLU A 496 41.35 -8.38 1.52
N ASN A 497 40.36 -8.74 2.34
CA ASN A 497 39.77 -10.08 2.38
C ASN A 497 38.60 -10.29 1.40
N LYS A 498 38.26 -9.26 0.59
CA LYS A 498 37.09 -9.26 -0.32
C LYS A 498 35.76 -9.46 0.41
N GLU A 499 35.69 -8.99 1.65
CA GLU A 499 34.46 -8.90 2.43
C GLU A 499 33.82 -7.52 2.24
N GLN A 500 32.53 -7.41 2.55
CA GLN A 500 31.77 -6.18 2.36
C GLN A 500 31.59 -5.44 3.68
N SER A 501 31.43 -4.12 3.60
CA SER A 501 31.20 -3.25 4.76
C SER A 501 29.96 -2.39 4.58
N MET A 502 29.28 -2.08 5.69
CA MET A 502 28.14 -1.16 5.70
C MET A 502 28.41 0.02 6.64
N LEU A 503 28.13 1.23 6.16
CA LEU A 503 28.31 2.46 6.91
C LEU A 503 26.99 3.20 7.05
N LEU A 504 26.48 3.23 8.28
CA LEU A 504 25.20 3.80 8.65
C LEU A 504 25.38 5.22 9.20
N LEU A 505 24.60 6.16 8.67
CA LEU A 505 24.47 7.51 9.22
C LEU A 505 23.12 7.67 9.92
N ASN A 506 23.14 8.21 11.15
CA ASN A 506 21.98 8.26 12.05
C ASN A 506 20.81 9.17 11.59
N ARG A 507 20.90 9.91 10.47
CA ARG A 507 19.77 10.76 10.04
C ARG A 507 19.75 11.17 8.57
N ARG A 508 18.52 11.36 8.05
CA ARG A 508 18.23 12.23 6.90
C ARG A 508 17.96 13.64 7.41
N GLY A 509 18.70 14.63 6.90
CA GLY A 509 18.30 16.03 7.00
C GLY A 509 19.40 16.98 7.44
N TYR A 510 19.44 18.11 6.73
CA TYR A 510 20.27 19.31 6.92
C TYR A 510 20.05 20.07 8.24
N HIS A 511 19.40 19.47 9.25
CA HIS A 511 19.23 20.11 10.56
C HIS A 511 20.54 20.01 11.34
N THR A 512 21.45 20.86 10.90
CA THR A 512 22.79 21.01 11.40
C THR A 512 22.73 21.69 12.76
N TYR A 513 22.78 20.90 13.83
CA TYR A 513 23.09 21.51 15.11
C TYR A 513 24.57 21.89 15.12
N VAL A 514 24.89 22.88 15.94
CA VAL A 514 26.25 23.41 16.04
C VAL A 514 26.82 23.04 17.37
N ASN A 515 28.00 22.42 17.37
CA ASN A 515 28.71 22.02 18.56
C ASN A 515 30.20 22.38 18.49
N CYS A 516 30.83 22.53 19.65
CA CYS A 516 32.27 22.70 19.75
C CYS A 516 32.95 21.32 19.75
N ILE A 517 33.89 21.09 18.83
CA ILE A 517 34.63 19.82 18.74
C ILE A 517 35.46 19.57 20.00
N SER A 518 36.03 20.64 20.58
CA SER A 518 36.95 20.52 21.71
C SER A 518 36.28 20.18 23.04
N CYS A 519 35.04 20.62 23.26
CA CYS A 519 34.37 20.44 24.57
C CYS A 519 32.95 19.87 24.48
N GLY A 520 32.45 19.58 23.27
CA GLY A 520 31.12 19.02 23.03
C GLY A 520 29.94 19.95 23.29
N THR A 521 30.18 21.22 23.66
CA THR A 521 29.08 22.17 23.96
C THR A 521 28.24 22.42 22.71
N VAL A 522 26.92 22.26 22.84
CA VAL A 522 25.94 22.50 21.77
C VAL A 522 25.38 23.92 21.88
N GLU A 523 25.16 24.56 20.74
CA GLU A 523 24.52 25.87 20.66
C GLU A 523 23.01 25.75 20.90
N GLU A 524 22.57 26.06 22.11
CA GLU A 524 21.17 25.95 22.52
C GLU A 524 20.39 27.27 22.38
N CYS A 525 19.07 27.15 22.25
CA CYS A 525 18.13 28.25 22.31
C CYS A 525 17.93 28.70 23.76
N PRO A 526 18.15 29.98 24.11
CA PRO A 526 17.96 30.46 25.48
C PRO A 526 16.49 30.43 25.93
N ASN A 527 15.54 30.35 24.99
CA ASN A 527 14.11 30.35 25.27
C ASN A 527 13.52 28.94 25.42
N CYS A 528 14.18 27.92 24.85
CA CYS A 528 13.61 26.57 24.73
C CYS A 528 14.54 25.47 25.23
N SER A 529 15.81 25.78 25.51
CA SER A 529 16.85 24.80 25.90
C SER A 529 16.96 23.62 24.94
N ILE A 530 16.80 23.91 23.64
CA ILE A 530 16.98 22.93 22.55
C ILE A 530 18.09 23.39 21.60
N PRO A 531 18.76 22.46 20.89
CA PRO A 531 19.76 22.80 19.91
C PRO A 531 19.22 23.70 18.79
N LEU A 532 20.00 24.71 18.41
CA LEU A 532 19.72 25.58 17.27
C LEU A 532 20.14 24.92 15.95
N THR A 533 19.37 25.12 14.89
CA THR A 533 19.69 24.65 13.53
C THR A 533 20.44 25.73 12.75
N TYR A 534 21.54 25.38 12.09
CA TYR A 534 22.26 26.27 11.18
C TYR A 534 21.64 26.30 9.78
N HIS A 535 21.27 27.50 9.33
CA HIS A 535 20.72 27.77 8.01
C HIS A 535 21.78 28.41 7.12
N LYS A 536 22.42 27.62 6.26
CA LYS A 536 23.54 28.05 5.39
C LYS A 536 23.19 29.23 4.49
N VAL A 537 21.96 29.28 3.95
CA VAL A 537 21.49 30.36 3.04
C VAL A 537 21.60 31.73 3.71
N ASN A 538 21.34 31.79 5.01
CA ASN A 538 21.27 33.04 5.76
C ASN A 538 22.35 33.14 6.86
N GLY A 539 23.34 32.25 6.86
CA GLY A 539 24.46 32.22 7.82
C GLY A 539 24.06 32.29 9.30
N SER A 540 22.91 31.75 9.71
CA SER A 540 22.34 31.96 11.05
C SER A 540 21.82 30.68 11.69
N LEU A 541 21.90 30.65 13.02
CA LEU A 541 21.30 29.66 13.90
C LEU A 541 19.86 30.03 14.19
N ILE A 542 18.93 29.10 13.99
CA ILE A 542 17.47 29.30 14.14
C ILE A 542 16.88 28.22 15.04
N CYS A 543 16.06 28.64 16.00
CA CYS A 543 15.17 27.78 16.75
C CYS A 543 13.85 27.60 15.99
N HIS A 544 13.51 26.38 15.60
CA HIS A 544 12.25 26.09 14.90
C HIS A 544 11.02 26.05 15.80
N TYR A 545 11.21 26.09 17.13
CA TYR A 545 10.10 26.08 18.10
C TYR A 545 9.62 27.48 18.44
N CYS A 546 10.53 28.42 18.73
CA CYS A 546 10.18 29.78 19.12
C CYS A 546 10.63 30.88 18.13
N GLY A 547 11.34 30.52 17.06
CA GLY A 547 11.83 31.47 16.06
C GLY A 547 13.07 32.27 16.49
N PHE A 548 13.64 32.00 17.68
CA PHE A 548 14.87 32.65 18.14
C PHE A 548 16.00 32.48 17.11
N ARG A 549 16.78 33.54 16.90
CA ARG A 549 17.81 33.58 15.86
C ARG A 549 19.09 34.23 16.37
N LYS A 550 20.24 33.63 16.08
CA LYS A 550 21.56 34.20 16.37
C LYS A 550 22.57 33.92 15.24
N PRO A 551 23.63 34.72 15.08
CA PRO A 551 24.69 34.41 14.12
C PRO A 551 25.49 33.18 14.55
N MET A 552 26.24 32.59 13.61
CA MET A 552 27.19 31.53 13.91
C MET A 552 28.33 32.06 14.80
N PRO A 553 28.61 31.44 15.96
CA PRO A 553 29.70 31.87 16.82
C PRO A 553 31.06 31.53 16.20
N THR A 554 32.05 32.41 16.41
CA THR A 554 33.43 32.22 15.94
C THR A 554 34.33 31.50 16.95
N ALA A 555 33.88 31.40 18.21
CA ALA A 555 34.55 30.67 19.27
C ALA A 555 33.52 30.13 20.27
N CYS A 556 33.84 29.02 20.92
CA CYS A 556 32.99 28.38 21.91
C CYS A 556 32.93 29.23 23.18
N GLU A 557 31.72 29.57 23.63
CA GLU A 557 31.52 30.34 24.87
C GLU A 557 32.03 29.61 26.13
N LYS A 558 32.12 28.26 26.09
CA LYS A 558 32.55 27.45 27.23
C LYS A 558 34.07 27.24 27.32
N CYS A 559 34.74 26.98 26.19
CA CYS A 559 36.16 26.61 26.18
C CYS A 559 37.06 27.52 25.34
N GLY A 560 36.50 28.54 24.67
CA GLY A 560 37.24 29.47 23.81
C GLY A 560 37.76 28.87 22.50
N SER A 561 37.53 27.59 22.24
CA SER A 561 37.94 26.92 21.01
C SER A 561 37.27 27.54 19.79
N ARG A 562 38.05 27.83 18.74
CA ARG A 562 37.55 28.28 17.43
C ARG A 562 37.03 27.13 16.56
N PHE A 563 37.14 25.90 17.04
CA PHE A 563 36.68 24.70 16.33
C PHE A 563 35.18 24.49 16.60
N ILE A 564 34.37 25.37 16.01
CA ILE A 564 32.91 25.25 15.97
C ILE A 564 32.53 24.48 14.71
N TYR A 565 31.86 23.35 14.90
CA TYR A 565 31.43 22.45 13.85
C TYR A 565 29.92 22.51 13.68
N SER A 566 29.46 22.49 12.43
CA SER A 566 28.05 22.31 12.09
C SER A 566 27.87 20.90 11.56
N SER A 567 27.18 20.05 12.31
CA SER A 567 27.01 18.64 11.96
C SER A 567 26.04 18.50 10.79
N GLY A 568 26.52 18.14 9.61
CA GLY A 568 25.69 18.04 8.39
C GLY A 568 26.31 17.21 7.30
N THR A 569 27.11 16.21 7.68
CA THR A 569 27.80 15.32 6.75
C THR A 569 26.76 14.40 6.12
N GLY A 570 26.27 14.78 4.93
CA GLY A 570 25.42 13.91 4.13
C GLY A 570 26.17 12.64 3.69
N THR A 571 25.42 11.62 3.29
CA THR A 571 25.91 10.36 2.69
C THR A 571 26.92 10.61 1.55
N GLN A 572 26.75 11.71 0.80
CA GLN A 572 27.68 12.11 -0.27
C GLN A 572 29.08 12.46 0.24
N ARG A 573 29.19 13.17 1.36
CA ARG A 573 30.51 13.56 1.90
C ARG A 573 31.26 12.36 2.47
N ILE A 574 30.53 11.43 3.11
CA ILE A 574 31.10 10.15 3.55
C ILE A 574 31.58 9.32 2.36
N GLU A 575 30.80 9.27 1.26
CA GLU A 575 31.21 8.62 0.01
C GLU A 575 32.50 9.22 -0.57
N ASP A 576 32.59 10.56 -0.61
CA ASP A 576 33.79 11.26 -1.11
C ASP A 576 35.02 10.97 -0.24
N GLU A 577 34.89 11.07 1.09
CA GLU A 577 35.99 10.79 2.03
C GLU A 577 36.45 9.32 1.94
N ILE A 578 35.54 8.35 1.78
CA ILE A 578 35.92 6.94 1.56
C ILE A 578 36.71 6.77 0.28
N ARG A 579 36.33 7.46 -0.81
CA ARG A 579 37.08 7.42 -2.06
C ARG A 579 38.47 8.03 -1.94
N GLU A 580 38.66 9.01 -1.07
CA GLU A 580 39.98 9.56 -0.76
C GLU A 580 40.86 8.54 -0.03
N TYR A 581 40.32 7.87 1.00
CA TYR A 581 41.06 6.85 1.76
C TYR A 581 41.27 5.55 0.97
N PHE A 582 40.29 5.14 0.17
CA PHE A 582 40.26 3.88 -0.57
C PHE A 582 39.87 4.09 -2.05
N PRO A 583 40.77 4.62 -2.91
CA PRO A 583 40.45 4.96 -4.29
C PRO A 583 39.99 3.79 -5.17
N SER A 584 40.35 2.56 -4.80
CA SER A 584 39.97 1.33 -5.51
C SER A 584 38.64 0.72 -5.03
N ALA A 585 38.07 1.20 -3.93
CA ALA A 585 36.85 0.64 -3.36
C ALA A 585 35.61 1.07 -4.17
N ARG A 586 34.74 0.10 -4.48
CA ARG A 586 33.47 0.34 -5.16
C ARG A 586 32.42 0.70 -4.10
N VAL A 587 32.16 1.99 -3.96
CA VAL A 587 31.22 2.50 -2.95
C VAL A 587 29.82 2.65 -3.55
N LEU A 588 28.83 2.05 -2.89
CA LEU A 588 27.40 2.19 -3.20
C LEU A 588 26.75 3.16 -2.21
N ARG A 589 26.32 4.33 -2.69
CA ARG A 589 25.50 5.25 -1.90
C ARG A 589 24.01 4.93 -2.02
N MET A 590 23.34 4.82 -0.87
CA MET A 590 21.92 4.50 -0.72
C MET A 590 21.23 5.59 0.12
N ASP A 591 20.65 6.57 -0.57
CA ASP A 591 19.84 7.64 0.03
C ASP A 591 18.62 8.00 -0.83
N ALA A 592 17.78 8.91 -0.33
CA ALA A 592 16.53 9.32 -0.99
C ALA A 592 16.76 9.91 -2.39
N ASP A 593 17.85 10.65 -2.55
CA ASP A 593 18.14 11.43 -3.76
C ASP A 593 18.67 10.54 -4.90
N THR A 594 19.33 9.42 -4.57
CA THR A 594 19.90 8.47 -5.54
C THR A 594 18.93 7.39 -6.02
N THR A 595 17.71 7.33 -5.48
CA THR A 595 16.80 6.16 -5.61
C THR A 595 15.35 6.52 -5.98
N MET A 596 15.16 7.57 -6.78
CA MET A 596 13.84 8.10 -7.15
C MET A 596 13.03 7.22 -8.13
N SER A 597 13.54 6.08 -8.61
CA SER A 597 12.81 5.19 -9.53
C SER A 597 12.36 3.89 -8.85
N LYS A 598 11.13 3.46 -9.13
CA LYS A 598 10.40 2.37 -8.46
C LYS A 598 11.12 1.00 -8.47
N TYR A 599 12.13 0.81 -9.32
CA TYR A 599 12.90 -0.42 -9.45
C TYR A 599 14.40 -0.27 -9.12
N SER A 600 14.91 0.93 -8.81
CA SER A 600 16.34 1.09 -8.55
C SER A 600 16.80 0.46 -7.24
N TYR A 601 15.88 0.32 -6.27
CA TYR A 601 16.18 -0.26 -4.95
C TYR A 601 16.55 -1.74 -5.03
N GLU A 602 15.65 -2.56 -5.58
CA GLU A 602 15.86 -4.01 -5.72
C GLU A 602 17.10 -4.31 -6.54
N LYS A 603 17.30 -3.55 -7.64
CA LYS A 603 18.47 -3.71 -8.49
C LYS A 603 19.77 -3.43 -7.72
N ARG A 604 19.87 -2.31 -7.01
CA ARG A 604 21.09 -1.94 -6.28
C ARG A 604 21.39 -2.89 -5.11
N PHE A 605 20.36 -3.37 -4.42
CA PHE A 605 20.56 -4.40 -3.39
C PHE A 605 21.02 -5.72 -4.00
N ALA A 606 20.52 -6.10 -5.18
CA ALA A 606 21.01 -7.27 -5.90
C ALA A 606 22.46 -7.08 -6.37
N GLU A 607 22.82 -5.92 -6.92
CA GLU A 607 24.20 -5.58 -7.31
C GLU A 607 25.15 -5.68 -6.09
N PHE A 608 24.73 -5.15 -4.93
CA PHE A 608 25.50 -5.29 -3.68
C PHE A 608 25.59 -6.75 -3.23
N ALA A 609 24.50 -7.51 -3.20
CA ALA A 609 24.50 -8.93 -2.85
C ALA A 609 25.38 -9.78 -3.80
N ASN A 610 25.51 -9.37 -5.06
CA ASN A 610 26.36 -10.01 -6.07
C ASN A 610 27.84 -9.60 -5.96
N ASN A 611 28.24 -8.86 -4.91
CA ASN A 611 29.60 -8.36 -4.71
C ASN A 611 30.09 -7.40 -5.82
N GLU A 612 29.16 -6.67 -6.48
CA GLU A 612 29.51 -5.62 -7.44
C GLU A 612 30.04 -4.35 -6.74
N TYR A 613 29.77 -4.22 -5.45
CA TYR A 613 30.20 -3.13 -4.58
C TYR A 613 30.83 -3.67 -3.30
N ASP A 614 31.77 -2.92 -2.73
CA ASP A 614 32.54 -3.34 -1.55
C ASP A 614 32.02 -2.66 -0.27
N ILE A 615 31.59 -1.40 -0.37
CA ILE A 615 31.13 -0.60 0.77
C ILE A 615 29.77 0.01 0.46
N MET A 616 28.76 -0.22 1.30
CA MET A 616 27.47 0.45 1.22
C MET A 616 27.39 1.58 2.24
N VAL A 617 27.13 2.80 1.77
CA VAL A 617 26.92 3.99 2.63
C VAL A 617 25.46 4.39 2.56
N GLY A 618 24.82 4.55 3.71
CA GLY A 618 23.42 4.94 3.74
C GLY A 618 22.90 5.37 5.09
N THR A 619 21.63 5.77 5.10
CA THR A 619 20.89 6.10 6.32
C THR A 619 20.06 4.88 6.75
N GLN A 620 18.98 5.09 7.50
CA GLN A 620 18.09 4.02 7.99
C GLN A 620 17.64 2.98 6.95
N MET A 621 17.67 3.29 5.66
CA MET A 621 17.25 2.36 4.60
C MET A 621 18.18 1.16 4.41
N ILE A 622 19.48 1.27 4.74
CA ILE A 622 20.41 0.15 4.55
C ILE A 622 20.37 -0.85 5.71
N ALA A 623 19.88 -0.45 6.89
CA ALA A 623 19.91 -1.26 8.12
C ALA A 623 18.69 -2.19 8.28
N LYS A 624 17.88 -2.37 7.23
CA LYS A 624 16.48 -2.76 7.37
C LYS A 624 16.13 -4.01 6.57
N GLY A 625 15.93 -5.13 7.27
CA GLY A 625 15.34 -6.35 6.69
C GLY A 625 16.20 -7.06 5.63
N LEU A 626 17.48 -6.72 5.53
CA LEU A 626 18.42 -7.26 4.56
C LEU A 626 19.43 -8.15 5.27
N ASN A 627 19.71 -9.30 4.68
CA ASN A 627 20.77 -10.20 5.13
C ASN A 627 21.78 -10.36 3.99
N PHE A 628 22.98 -9.83 4.16
CA PHE A 628 24.08 -9.96 3.21
C PHE A 628 25.15 -10.86 3.84
N GLU A 629 25.34 -12.05 3.27
CA GLU A 629 26.23 -13.07 3.85
C GLU A 629 27.68 -12.60 3.95
N ASN A 630 28.12 -11.72 3.03
CA ASN A 630 29.49 -11.21 2.97
C ASN A 630 29.71 -9.90 3.75
N VAL A 631 28.70 -9.38 4.44
CA VAL A 631 28.88 -8.19 5.30
C VAL A 631 29.40 -8.62 6.66
N THR A 632 30.66 -8.29 6.95
CA THR A 632 31.35 -8.63 8.20
C THR A 632 31.64 -7.42 9.09
N LEU A 633 31.52 -6.19 8.55
CA LEU A 633 31.71 -4.94 9.29
C LEU A 633 30.52 -3.99 9.11
N VAL A 634 30.04 -3.43 10.22
CA VAL A 634 29.07 -2.33 10.24
C VAL A 634 29.62 -1.16 11.06
N GLY A 635 29.84 -0.02 10.41
CA GLY A 635 30.20 1.23 11.08
C GLY A 635 28.98 2.13 11.24
N VAL A 636 28.70 2.58 12.47
CA VAL A 636 27.64 3.58 12.73
C VAL A 636 28.32 4.92 13.01
N LEU A 637 28.17 5.85 12.06
CA LEU A 637 28.79 7.17 12.12
C LEU A 637 27.81 8.18 12.72
N LEU A 638 28.36 9.17 13.44
CA LEU A 638 27.62 10.31 13.98
C LEU A 638 26.46 9.86 14.88
N ILE A 639 26.78 9.05 15.90
CA ILE A 639 25.80 8.61 16.92
C ILE A 639 25.31 9.82 17.75
N ASP A 640 26.19 10.81 17.91
CA ASP A 640 26.10 12.02 18.74
C ASP A 640 24.91 12.97 18.46
#